data_AF-A0A970TJJ0-F1
#
_entry.id   AF-A0A970TJJ0-F1
#
_cell.length_a   1.000
_cell.length_b   1.000
_cell.length_c   1.000
_cell.angle_alpha   90.00
_cell.angle_beta   90.00
_cell.angle_gamma   90.00
#
_symmetry.space_group_name_H-M   'P 1'
#
loop_
_entity.id
_entity.type
_entity.pdbx_description
1 polymer ?
#
loop_
_entity_poly.entity_id
_entity_poly.type
_entity_poly.pdbx_seq_one_letter_code
_entity_poly.pdbx_strand_id
1 'polypeptide(L)'
;MAKKRTICVIIGDISYDYTDELMQGMNEAARQQGIELFYMSGKQKHTASIDSAEEREVVRYYNNIYDYTDLVGADAFIISFGSLSGFTEEKQYHDFLRRFNGKKHVVLHQEDAEAPGRAVILSDNYNSVCQLAEHLIIDHGYRKIAFVSGPESHPDGSVRERAYLDTMEKHSLTVSDGMLCHGDLSGFVSAEVNRLLDDIPGLEAIMLCNDEMVRTAYRVLSERGLKPGRDIAVTGFDDFTTGRTLSPPLTTISQQAMQAGHLAVMTAIGLIEGKASPVTRMKTKVHLRESCGCSMKVERSIFQVEYQNDEDYINRVAGNLRDDLTQLYALDGHASLLGLIDRVISHAAQTARNRQGNSPDDDGEFLTRLGSDMDQYSAIIAQIAVRLQNHLLQAAGINMCSAGLRLNQALMGIQGALYAYEVQNSVQRYNRIRMQAWFAQEFIRDLVITDDEEDTVFRRAADRLRHIGLEKVHILLLPEPQRASRQGDSDNSDRLLLAAYQDGEISIAFPRSRMPVFGSESPLIGLPGLRGEELLITFGIFSGDVQYGVLLCEADRETLPILHIIGLQLGILANFLDLKSKERIVLSELDNTRERIEVLSFLSEYDPMCNVYNRRGFIEQAIHLNRKNEGKRAFCAFLDLDNLKSINDSFGHTAGDEAIVSASAIIKRAVRNKDLVARVGGDEFIVLLLADDPGFAASFTARLNTLFDQYNRTSDKPYNLSASIGVTDFICQQGLVISKVIDQADKILYAEKAKKNRNYRKIEPN
;
A
#
# COMPACT_ATOMS: atom_id res chain seq x y z
N MET A 1 -19.58 -22.90 19.47
CA MET A 1 -19.04 -23.38 18.18
C MET A 1 -17.62 -23.86 18.43
N ALA A 2 -17.20 -24.99 17.86
CA ALA A 2 -15.79 -25.41 17.92
C ALA A 2 -14.93 -24.35 17.21
N LYS A 3 -13.78 -23.99 17.79
CA LYS A 3 -12.80 -23.09 17.15
C LYS A 3 -12.42 -23.71 15.81
N LYS A 4 -12.77 -23.05 14.70
CA LYS A 4 -12.37 -23.51 13.35
C LYS A 4 -10.86 -23.31 13.21
N ARG A 5 -10.22 -24.22 12.46
CA ARG A 5 -8.76 -24.22 12.27
C ARG A 5 -8.39 -23.19 11.22
N THR A 6 -7.37 -22.39 11.50
CA THR A 6 -6.87 -21.38 10.55
C THR A 6 -5.41 -21.64 10.21
N ILE A 7 -5.05 -21.54 8.93
CA ILE A 7 -3.68 -21.65 8.44
C ILE A 7 -3.29 -20.33 7.79
N CYS A 8 -2.13 -19.78 8.18
CA CYS A 8 -1.55 -18.63 7.51
C CYS A 8 -0.54 -19.09 6.44
N VAL A 9 -0.72 -18.65 5.21
CA VAL A 9 0.13 -18.97 4.07
C VAL A 9 0.98 -17.75 3.74
N ILE A 10 2.30 -17.89 3.83
CA ILE A 10 3.28 -16.92 3.41
C ILE A 10 3.70 -17.28 1.98
N ILE A 11 3.34 -16.43 1.03
CA ILE A 11 3.57 -16.67 -0.39
C ILE A 11 4.13 -15.41 -1.05
N GLY A 12 4.86 -15.61 -2.13
CA GLY A 12 5.36 -14.54 -2.97
C GLY A 12 4.25 -13.78 -3.69
N ASP A 13 4.61 -13.24 -4.84
CA ASP A 13 3.68 -12.52 -5.68
C ASP A 13 2.70 -13.46 -6.36
N ILE A 14 1.43 -13.34 -6.00
CA ILE A 14 0.35 -14.22 -6.47
C ILE A 14 -0.15 -13.92 -7.87
N SER A 15 0.45 -12.95 -8.57
CA SER A 15 0.16 -12.70 -9.99
C SER A 15 0.86 -13.68 -10.95
N TYR A 16 1.80 -14.49 -10.46
CA TYR A 16 2.52 -15.48 -11.25
C TYR A 16 1.78 -16.82 -11.33
N ASP A 17 1.94 -17.55 -12.44
CA ASP A 17 1.17 -18.78 -12.67
C ASP A 17 1.53 -19.88 -11.67
N TYR A 18 2.80 -19.97 -11.24
CA TYR A 18 3.24 -20.95 -10.24
C TYR A 18 2.52 -20.77 -8.89
N THR A 19 2.47 -19.54 -8.40
CA THR A 19 1.78 -19.22 -7.14
C THR A 19 0.27 -19.40 -7.24
N ASP A 20 -0.33 -19.11 -8.40
CA ASP A 20 -1.76 -19.34 -8.67
C ASP A 20 -2.09 -20.84 -8.61
N GLU A 21 -1.35 -21.70 -9.32
CA GLU A 21 -1.57 -23.16 -9.28
C GLU A 21 -1.34 -23.74 -7.87
N LEU A 22 -0.33 -23.24 -7.16
CA LEU A 22 -0.07 -23.61 -5.78
C LEU A 22 -1.26 -23.24 -4.86
N MET A 23 -1.77 -22.01 -4.98
CA MET A 23 -2.94 -21.53 -4.24
C MET A 23 -4.19 -22.33 -4.58
N GLN A 24 -4.42 -22.72 -5.85
CA GLN A 24 -5.56 -23.55 -6.23
C GLN A 24 -5.57 -24.88 -5.47
N GLY A 25 -4.42 -25.56 -5.38
CA GLY A 25 -4.28 -26.79 -4.60
C GLY A 25 -4.53 -26.58 -3.10
N MET A 26 -4.02 -25.49 -2.53
CA MET A 26 -4.26 -25.13 -1.13
C MET A 26 -5.74 -24.83 -0.86
N ASN A 27 -6.36 -24.00 -1.71
CA ASN A 27 -7.76 -23.59 -1.62
C ASN A 27 -8.70 -24.79 -1.72
N GLU A 28 -8.44 -25.72 -2.64
CA GLU A 28 -9.23 -26.94 -2.78
C GLU A 28 -9.14 -27.80 -1.51
N ALA A 29 -7.92 -28.05 -1.01
CA ALA A 29 -7.71 -28.82 0.21
C ALA A 29 -8.40 -28.18 1.42
N ALA A 30 -8.28 -26.84 1.57
CA ALA A 30 -8.89 -26.11 2.67
C ALA A 30 -10.42 -26.18 2.64
N ARG A 31 -11.05 -26.01 1.46
CA ARG A 31 -12.50 -26.17 1.28
C ARG A 31 -12.97 -27.58 1.63
N GLN A 32 -12.25 -28.62 1.20
CA GLN A 32 -12.59 -30.01 1.50
C GLN A 32 -12.51 -30.32 3.00
N GLN A 33 -11.64 -29.63 3.74
CA GLN A 33 -11.40 -29.86 5.17
C GLN A 33 -12.10 -28.83 6.08
N GLY A 34 -12.78 -27.83 5.52
CA GLY A 34 -13.45 -26.76 6.27
C GLY A 34 -12.47 -25.87 7.05
N ILE A 35 -11.36 -25.49 6.41
CA ILE A 35 -10.27 -24.69 7.00
C ILE A 35 -10.24 -23.31 6.36
N GLU A 36 -9.95 -22.32 7.19
CA GLU A 36 -9.74 -20.94 6.75
C GLU A 36 -8.26 -20.71 6.38
N LEU A 37 -8.02 -20.05 5.24
CA LEU A 37 -6.68 -19.67 4.79
C LEU A 37 -6.50 -18.15 4.79
N PHE A 38 -5.39 -17.70 5.38
CA PHE A 38 -4.93 -16.32 5.34
C PHE A 38 -3.63 -16.22 4.54
N TYR A 39 -3.68 -15.66 3.34
CA TYR A 39 -2.54 -15.45 2.46
C TYR A 39 -1.85 -14.12 2.73
N MET A 40 -0.63 -14.16 3.23
CA MET A 40 0.30 -13.03 3.24
C MET A 40 1.04 -13.03 1.90
N SER A 41 0.58 -12.19 0.97
CA SER A 41 1.12 -12.10 -0.39
C SER A 41 2.18 -11.03 -0.47
N GLY A 42 3.39 -11.42 -0.85
CA GLY A 42 4.43 -10.46 -1.23
C GLY A 42 4.24 -9.91 -2.63
N LYS A 43 5.19 -9.10 -3.06
CA LYS A 43 5.32 -8.50 -4.39
C LYS A 43 6.64 -8.95 -5.02
N GLN A 44 6.70 -9.02 -6.35
CA GLN A 44 7.94 -9.16 -7.13
C GLN A 44 8.02 -8.03 -8.19
N LYS A 45 9.11 -8.00 -8.94
CA LYS A 45 9.33 -7.03 -10.01
C LYS A 45 8.33 -7.23 -11.15
N HIS A 46 7.65 -6.14 -11.55
CA HIS A 46 6.65 -6.15 -12.65
C HIS A 46 7.04 -5.29 -13.85
N THR A 47 8.17 -4.61 -13.81
CA THR A 47 8.61 -3.77 -14.93
C THR A 47 10.13 -3.87 -15.13
N ALA A 48 10.57 -3.66 -16.37
CA ALA A 48 11.98 -3.39 -16.65
C ALA A 48 12.31 -1.99 -16.09
N SER A 49 12.81 -1.95 -14.86
CA SER A 49 13.19 -0.68 -14.22
C SER A 49 14.42 -0.07 -14.88
N ILE A 50 14.44 1.26 -14.95
CA ILE A 50 15.61 2.06 -15.34
C ILE A 50 16.69 1.95 -14.25
N ASP A 51 16.29 1.78 -12.98
CA ASP A 51 17.17 1.57 -11.82
C ASP A 51 16.77 0.29 -11.07
N SER A 52 17.62 -0.74 -11.14
CA SER A 52 17.39 -2.04 -10.50
C SER A 52 17.63 -2.02 -8.99
N ALA A 53 18.35 -1.04 -8.44
CA ALA A 53 18.56 -0.91 -7.01
C ALA A 53 17.31 -0.35 -6.33
N GLU A 54 16.71 0.70 -6.90
CA GLU A 54 15.48 1.32 -6.39
C GLU A 54 14.30 0.33 -6.42
N GLU A 55 14.14 -0.44 -7.50
CA GLU A 55 13.07 -1.45 -7.60
C GLU A 55 13.22 -2.57 -6.55
N ARG A 56 14.46 -2.97 -6.22
CA ARG A 56 14.72 -3.95 -5.16
C ARG A 56 14.35 -3.41 -3.78
N GLU A 57 14.59 -2.13 -3.52
CA GLU A 57 14.13 -1.48 -2.29
C GLU A 57 12.60 -1.47 -2.23
N VAL A 58 11.93 -1.09 -3.32
CA VAL A 58 10.47 -1.11 -3.40
C VAL A 58 9.92 -2.49 -3.10
N VAL A 59 10.41 -3.54 -3.76
CA VAL A 59 9.97 -4.93 -3.52
C VAL A 59 10.14 -5.32 -2.05
N ARG A 60 11.27 -4.96 -1.43
CA ARG A 60 11.48 -5.22 0.00
C ARG A 60 10.42 -4.54 0.87
N TYR A 61 10.08 -3.29 0.59
CA TYR A 61 9.07 -2.54 1.37
C TYR A 61 7.69 -3.20 1.32
N TYR A 62 7.27 -3.67 0.15
CA TYR A 62 6.01 -4.40 0.02
C TYR A 62 6.00 -5.72 0.80
N ASN A 63 7.16 -6.38 0.92
CA ASN A 63 7.28 -7.66 1.59
C ASN A 63 7.35 -7.56 3.12
N ASN A 64 7.29 -6.36 3.70
CA ASN A 64 7.01 -6.16 5.13
C ASN A 64 5.64 -6.72 5.54
N ILE A 65 4.76 -7.04 4.58
CA ILE A 65 3.50 -7.74 4.83
C ILE A 65 3.69 -9.04 5.63
N TYR A 66 4.83 -9.71 5.48
CA TYR A 66 5.16 -10.93 6.22
C TYR A 66 5.36 -10.69 7.72
N ASP A 67 5.51 -9.43 8.15
CA ASP A 67 5.66 -9.12 9.56
C ASP A 67 4.37 -9.22 10.36
N TYR A 68 3.23 -9.13 9.67
CA TYR A 68 1.92 -9.18 10.29
C TYR A 68 1.39 -10.62 10.46
N THR A 69 2.20 -11.66 10.17
CA THR A 69 1.79 -13.07 10.33
C THR A 69 1.37 -13.41 11.75
N ASP A 70 2.00 -12.79 12.74
CA ASP A 70 1.73 -13.05 14.15
C ASP A 70 0.40 -12.46 14.62
N LEU A 71 -0.12 -11.46 13.90
CA LEU A 71 -1.42 -10.86 14.18
C LEU A 71 -2.58 -11.74 13.69
N VAL A 72 -2.33 -12.72 12.80
CA VAL A 72 -3.38 -13.58 12.25
C VAL A 72 -4.02 -14.45 13.33
N GLY A 73 -3.23 -14.97 14.27
CA GLY A 73 -3.70 -15.96 15.24
C GLY A 73 -3.90 -17.37 14.67
N ALA A 74 -3.13 -17.72 13.63
CA ALA A 74 -3.21 -19.02 12.95
C ALA A 74 -2.72 -20.20 13.81
N ASP A 75 -3.27 -21.40 13.56
CA ASP A 75 -2.88 -22.63 14.26
C ASP A 75 -1.65 -23.30 13.62
N ALA A 76 -1.37 -23.01 12.35
CA ALA A 76 -0.16 -23.42 11.62
C ALA A 76 0.17 -22.45 10.47
N PHE A 77 1.39 -22.55 9.96
CA PHE A 77 1.90 -21.73 8.86
C PHE A 77 2.34 -22.58 7.67
N ILE A 78 2.17 -22.07 6.46
CA ILE A 78 2.76 -22.63 5.23
C ILE A 78 3.64 -21.55 4.62
N ILE A 79 4.89 -21.88 4.30
CA ILE A 79 5.88 -20.94 3.76
C ILE A 79 6.30 -21.44 2.39
N SER A 80 5.85 -20.75 1.33
CA SER A 80 6.25 -21.03 -0.04
C SER A 80 7.59 -20.37 -0.35
N PHE A 81 8.67 -20.94 0.17
CA PHE A 81 9.98 -20.29 0.21
C PHE A 81 10.49 -19.90 -1.18
N GLY A 82 10.38 -20.81 -2.17
CA GLY A 82 10.82 -20.58 -3.55
C GLY A 82 10.05 -19.49 -4.31
N SER A 83 8.93 -18.99 -3.76
CA SER A 83 8.20 -17.85 -4.34
C SER A 83 8.56 -16.51 -3.70
N LEU A 84 9.24 -16.50 -2.55
CA LEU A 84 9.51 -15.27 -1.82
C LEU A 84 10.61 -14.44 -2.49
N SER A 85 10.38 -13.14 -2.60
CA SER A 85 11.34 -12.20 -3.20
C SER A 85 11.71 -11.07 -2.22
N GLY A 86 12.60 -10.15 -2.61
CA GLY A 86 13.00 -9.00 -1.77
C GLY A 86 14.10 -9.27 -0.74
N PHE A 87 14.49 -10.53 -0.57
CA PHE A 87 15.66 -10.95 0.21
C PHE A 87 16.90 -10.94 -0.69
N THR A 88 17.99 -10.35 -0.20
CA THR A 88 19.24 -10.17 -0.97
C THR A 88 20.34 -11.13 -0.55
N GLU A 89 20.22 -11.76 0.63
CA GLU A 89 21.24 -12.65 1.18
C GLU A 89 20.57 -13.89 1.79
N GLU A 90 21.23 -15.04 1.67
CA GLU A 90 20.80 -16.31 2.28
C GLU A 90 20.55 -16.18 3.79
N LYS A 91 21.37 -15.37 4.48
CA LYS A 91 21.20 -15.09 5.91
C LYS A 91 19.84 -14.48 6.24
N GLN A 92 19.34 -13.57 5.41
CA GLN A 92 18.04 -12.90 5.64
C GLN A 92 16.89 -13.92 5.58
N TYR A 93 16.99 -14.88 4.66
CA TYR A 93 16.02 -15.96 4.56
C TYR A 93 16.01 -16.88 5.79
N HIS A 94 17.19 -17.27 6.30
CA HIS A 94 17.26 -18.06 7.54
C HIS A 94 16.75 -17.29 8.76
N ASP A 95 17.10 -16.00 8.87
CA ASP A 95 16.61 -15.15 9.95
C ASP A 95 15.08 -15.00 9.89
N PHE A 96 14.49 -14.94 8.68
CA PHE A 96 13.05 -14.98 8.49
C PHE A 96 12.42 -16.30 8.99
N LEU A 97 12.97 -17.46 8.61
CA LEU A 97 12.44 -18.75 9.05
C LEU A 97 12.51 -18.97 10.56
N ARG A 98 13.55 -18.43 11.22
CA ARG A 98 13.70 -18.55 12.68
C ARG A 98 12.53 -17.94 13.46
N ARG A 99 11.77 -17.02 12.88
CA ARG A 99 10.56 -16.42 13.47
C ARG A 99 9.43 -17.43 13.69
N PHE A 100 9.49 -18.56 12.99
CA PHE A 100 8.52 -19.65 13.08
C PHE A 100 9.03 -20.81 13.96
N ASN A 101 10.21 -20.69 14.56
CA ASN A 101 10.70 -21.69 15.50
C ASN A 101 9.74 -21.84 16.69
N GLY A 102 9.35 -23.08 16.99
CA GLY A 102 8.36 -23.40 18.01
C GLY A 102 6.90 -23.24 17.56
N LYS A 103 6.65 -22.71 16.35
CA LYS A 103 5.33 -22.70 15.70
C LYS A 103 5.22 -23.89 14.74
N LYS A 104 4.01 -24.41 14.55
CA LYS A 104 3.73 -25.48 13.57
C LYS A 104 3.82 -24.89 12.17
N HIS A 105 4.77 -25.34 11.35
CA HIS A 105 4.92 -24.79 10.01
C HIS A 105 5.39 -25.81 8.97
N VAL A 106 4.96 -25.60 7.73
CA VAL A 106 5.37 -26.36 6.55
C VAL A 106 6.19 -25.44 5.66
N VAL A 107 7.39 -25.85 5.26
CA VAL A 107 8.24 -25.12 4.33
C VAL A 107 8.26 -25.85 2.99
N LEU A 108 7.96 -25.13 1.91
CA LEU A 108 8.08 -25.63 0.55
C LEU A 108 9.41 -25.16 -0.05
N HIS A 109 10.12 -26.04 -0.76
CA HIS A 109 11.29 -25.70 -1.60
C HIS A 109 12.54 -25.19 -0.84
N GLN A 110 12.78 -25.63 0.41
CA GLN A 110 14.06 -25.40 1.08
C GLN A 110 14.45 -26.54 2.02
N GLU A 111 15.68 -27.04 1.90
CA GLU A 111 16.29 -28.01 2.80
C GLU A 111 17.16 -27.26 3.83
N ASP A 112 16.62 -27.02 5.03
CA ASP A 112 17.32 -26.31 6.13
C ASP A 112 17.48 -27.23 7.37
N ALA A 113 18.29 -26.86 8.35
CA ALA A 113 18.59 -27.64 9.56
C ALA A 113 17.33 -27.98 10.37
N GLU A 114 17.19 -29.22 10.84
CA GLU A 114 15.98 -29.72 11.54
C GLU A 114 15.49 -28.78 12.65
N ALA A 115 14.18 -28.47 12.64
CA ALA A 115 13.51 -27.64 13.64
C ALA A 115 12.26 -28.36 14.19
N PRO A 116 12.01 -28.35 15.51
CA PRO A 116 10.80 -28.96 16.08
C PRO A 116 9.52 -28.34 15.54
N GLY A 117 8.57 -29.17 15.11
CA GLY A 117 7.28 -28.72 14.57
C GLY A 117 7.32 -28.25 13.11
N ARG A 118 8.44 -28.46 12.40
CA ARG A 118 8.64 -28.08 11.01
C ARG A 118 8.56 -29.28 10.06
N ALA A 119 7.59 -29.27 9.15
CA ALA A 119 7.56 -30.19 8.01
C ALA A 119 8.16 -29.53 6.77
N VAL A 120 8.70 -30.34 5.85
CA VAL A 120 9.34 -29.85 4.63
C VAL A 120 8.81 -30.61 3.42
N ILE A 121 8.48 -29.90 2.35
CA ILE A 121 8.14 -30.48 1.05
C ILE A 121 9.16 -29.97 0.03
N LEU A 122 9.89 -30.90 -0.60
CA LEU A 122 10.96 -30.62 -1.54
C LEU A 122 10.60 -31.12 -2.93
N SER A 123 11.03 -30.40 -3.96
CA SER A 123 11.02 -30.86 -5.36
C SER A 123 12.39 -31.41 -5.75
N ASP A 124 12.42 -32.42 -6.61
CA ASP A 124 13.65 -32.87 -7.27
C ASP A 124 14.08 -31.88 -8.37
N ASN A 125 14.79 -30.82 -7.97
CA ASN A 125 15.31 -29.80 -8.88
C ASN A 125 16.49 -30.31 -9.71
N TYR A 126 17.44 -31.02 -9.07
CA TYR A 126 18.72 -31.37 -9.70
C TYR A 126 18.55 -32.41 -10.81
N ASN A 127 17.93 -33.57 -10.52
CA ASN A 127 17.90 -34.67 -11.47
C ASN A 127 17.07 -34.34 -12.72
N SER A 128 16.01 -33.55 -12.57
CA SER A 128 15.16 -33.20 -13.71
C SER A 128 15.81 -32.18 -14.65
N VAL A 129 16.59 -31.24 -14.13
CA VAL A 129 17.41 -30.37 -15.00
C VAL A 129 18.47 -31.19 -15.74
N CYS A 130 19.13 -32.15 -15.07
CA CYS A 130 20.05 -33.06 -15.75
C CYS A 130 19.35 -33.82 -16.88
N GLN A 131 18.18 -34.42 -16.62
CA GLN A 131 17.41 -35.15 -17.64
C GLN A 131 17.03 -34.25 -18.83
N LEU A 132 16.61 -33.01 -18.58
CA LEU A 132 16.24 -32.07 -19.64
C LEU A 132 17.46 -31.62 -20.45
N ALA A 133 18.59 -31.34 -19.81
CA ALA A 133 19.84 -31.03 -20.50
C ALA A 133 20.34 -32.23 -21.33
N GLU A 134 20.30 -33.43 -20.76
CA GLU A 134 20.64 -34.68 -21.45
C GLU A 134 19.77 -34.91 -22.69
N HIS A 135 18.46 -34.62 -22.61
CA HIS A 135 17.57 -34.68 -23.76
C HIS A 135 18.04 -33.76 -24.92
N LEU A 136 18.40 -32.52 -24.61
CA LEU A 136 18.93 -31.58 -25.61
C LEU A 136 20.27 -32.06 -26.21
N ILE A 137 21.14 -32.67 -25.39
CA ILE A 137 22.48 -33.11 -25.81
C ILE A 137 22.44 -34.42 -26.59
N ILE A 138 21.67 -35.41 -26.12
CA ILE A 138 21.67 -36.79 -26.61
C ILE A 138 20.67 -36.95 -27.74
N ASP A 139 19.43 -36.50 -27.55
CA ASP A 139 18.35 -36.77 -28.51
C ASP A 139 18.38 -35.77 -29.67
N HIS A 140 18.68 -34.50 -29.39
CA HIS A 140 18.77 -33.45 -30.40
C HIS A 140 20.19 -33.21 -30.92
N GLY A 141 21.21 -33.65 -30.18
CA GLY A 141 22.61 -33.46 -30.56
C GLY A 141 23.13 -32.04 -30.35
N TYR A 142 22.40 -31.16 -29.64
CA TYR A 142 22.84 -29.80 -29.38
C TYR A 142 24.13 -29.78 -28.54
N ARG A 143 24.96 -28.76 -28.78
CA ARG A 143 26.28 -28.59 -28.15
C ARG A 143 26.46 -27.19 -27.60
N LYS A 144 25.89 -26.17 -28.25
CA LYS A 144 25.87 -24.78 -27.77
C LYS A 144 24.55 -24.49 -27.07
N ILE A 145 24.50 -24.86 -25.80
CA ILE A 145 23.35 -24.67 -24.92
C ILE A 145 23.71 -23.56 -23.94
N ALA A 146 22.90 -22.50 -23.86
CA ALA A 146 23.04 -21.46 -22.85
C ALA A 146 22.06 -21.70 -21.70
N PHE A 147 22.39 -21.20 -20.51
CA PHE A 147 21.55 -21.29 -19.32
C PHE A 147 21.29 -19.90 -18.73
N VAL A 148 20.02 -19.56 -18.52
CA VAL A 148 19.59 -18.38 -17.77
C VAL A 148 19.19 -18.83 -16.36
N SER A 149 20.08 -18.63 -15.39
CA SER A 149 19.87 -18.96 -13.98
C SER A 149 18.92 -17.98 -13.29
N GLY A 150 18.55 -18.28 -12.04
CA GLY A 150 17.91 -17.31 -11.14
C GLY A 150 18.93 -16.34 -10.52
N PRO A 151 18.54 -15.55 -9.52
CA PRO A 151 19.48 -14.78 -8.71
C PRO A 151 20.52 -15.70 -8.04
N GLU A 152 21.77 -15.25 -7.94
CA GLU A 152 22.88 -16.01 -7.31
C GLU A 152 22.55 -16.50 -5.89
N SER A 153 21.76 -15.73 -5.14
CA SER A 153 21.35 -16.06 -3.76
C SER A 153 20.14 -17.00 -3.68
N HIS A 154 19.54 -17.40 -4.81
CA HIS A 154 18.33 -18.22 -4.82
C HIS A 154 18.68 -19.72 -4.73
N PRO A 155 18.22 -20.46 -3.68
CA PRO A 155 18.63 -21.85 -3.48
C PRO A 155 18.27 -22.78 -4.64
N ASP A 156 17.01 -22.73 -5.11
CA ASP A 156 16.58 -23.58 -6.23
C ASP A 156 17.30 -23.23 -7.54
N GLY A 157 17.57 -21.94 -7.80
CA GLY A 157 18.29 -21.49 -8.98
C GLY A 157 19.72 -22.04 -9.00
N SER A 158 20.41 -21.95 -7.86
CA SER A 158 21.77 -22.49 -7.68
C SER A 158 21.82 -24.01 -7.89
N VAL A 159 20.82 -24.75 -7.41
CA VAL A 159 20.74 -26.20 -7.61
C VAL A 159 20.52 -26.56 -9.09
N ARG A 160 19.67 -25.81 -9.80
CA ARG A 160 19.39 -25.99 -11.23
C ARG A 160 20.59 -25.62 -12.09
N GLU A 161 21.29 -24.54 -11.76
CA GLU A 161 22.52 -24.12 -12.43
C GLU A 161 23.62 -25.18 -12.30
N ARG A 162 23.86 -25.67 -11.08
CA ARG A 162 24.82 -26.75 -10.85
C ARG A 162 24.46 -27.99 -11.67
N ALA A 163 23.18 -28.38 -11.71
CA ALA A 163 22.73 -29.51 -12.51
C ALA A 163 23.03 -29.34 -14.01
N TYR A 164 22.85 -28.12 -14.54
CA TYR A 164 23.24 -27.79 -15.91
C TYR A 164 24.76 -27.93 -16.12
N LEU A 165 25.57 -27.31 -15.27
CA LEU A 165 27.04 -27.35 -15.36
C LEU A 165 27.59 -28.78 -15.29
N ASP A 166 27.14 -29.55 -14.29
CA ASP A 166 27.56 -30.95 -14.09
C ASP A 166 27.17 -31.83 -15.28
N THR A 167 26.02 -31.55 -15.93
CA THR A 167 25.58 -32.28 -17.13
C THR A 167 26.42 -31.92 -18.34
N MET A 168 26.74 -30.64 -18.54
CA MET A 168 27.63 -30.19 -19.62
C MET A 168 29.02 -30.82 -19.47
N GLU A 169 29.58 -30.82 -18.25
CA GLU A 169 30.86 -31.45 -17.94
C GLU A 169 30.83 -32.98 -18.19
N LYS A 170 29.78 -33.67 -17.70
CA LYS A 170 29.57 -35.10 -17.92
C LYS A 170 29.59 -35.48 -19.41
N HIS A 171 29.09 -34.61 -20.27
CA HIS A 171 29.07 -34.80 -21.72
C HIS A 171 30.25 -34.14 -22.46
N SER A 172 31.26 -33.69 -21.73
CA SER A 172 32.47 -33.05 -22.27
C SER A 172 32.18 -31.82 -23.13
N LEU A 173 31.16 -31.04 -22.76
CA LEU A 173 30.80 -29.77 -23.38
C LEU A 173 31.35 -28.60 -22.56
N THR A 174 32.10 -27.71 -23.20
CA THR A 174 32.64 -26.52 -22.53
C THR A 174 31.60 -25.43 -22.46
N VAL A 175 31.31 -24.95 -21.25
CA VAL A 175 30.50 -23.76 -21.00
C VAL A 175 31.43 -22.55 -20.94
N SER A 176 31.36 -21.65 -21.92
CA SER A 176 32.13 -20.39 -21.90
C SER A 176 31.48 -19.34 -20.99
N ASP A 177 32.26 -18.37 -20.51
CA ASP A 177 31.82 -17.29 -19.58
C ASP A 177 30.61 -16.46 -20.06
N GLY A 178 30.22 -16.54 -21.34
CA GLY A 178 29.01 -15.89 -21.87
C GLY A 178 27.76 -16.78 -21.96
N MET A 179 27.88 -18.10 -21.79
CA MET A 179 26.77 -19.07 -21.93
C MET A 179 25.91 -19.19 -20.67
N LEU A 180 26.39 -18.69 -19.53
CA LEU A 180 25.67 -18.65 -18.28
C LEU A 180 25.38 -17.20 -17.92
N CYS A 181 24.11 -16.87 -17.67
CA CYS A 181 23.72 -15.56 -17.16
C CYS A 181 22.70 -15.68 -16.03
N HIS A 182 22.72 -14.74 -15.10
CA HIS A 182 21.79 -14.70 -13.98
C HIS A 182 20.61 -13.79 -14.30
N GLY A 183 19.41 -14.35 -14.30
CA GLY A 183 18.14 -13.64 -14.36
C GLY A 183 17.59 -13.32 -12.97
N ASP A 184 16.36 -12.81 -12.93
CA ASP A 184 15.65 -12.44 -11.70
C ASP A 184 14.36 -13.26 -11.49
N LEU A 185 14.22 -14.38 -12.22
CA LEU A 185 13.04 -15.26 -12.27
C LEU A 185 11.75 -14.56 -12.74
N SER A 186 11.82 -13.31 -13.22
CA SER A 186 10.68 -12.56 -13.72
C SER A 186 10.57 -12.62 -15.26
N GLY A 187 9.43 -12.21 -15.80
CA GLY A 187 9.22 -12.05 -17.25
C GLY A 187 9.98 -10.87 -17.89
N PHE A 188 11.04 -10.35 -17.26
CA PHE A 188 11.75 -9.13 -17.69
C PHE A 188 13.26 -9.32 -17.89
N VAL A 189 13.69 -10.50 -18.35
CA VAL A 189 15.10 -10.84 -18.61
C VAL A 189 15.54 -10.59 -20.07
N SER A 190 15.02 -9.53 -20.69
CA SER A 190 15.26 -9.25 -22.11
C SER A 190 16.72 -8.94 -22.40
N ALA A 191 17.43 -8.28 -21.47
CA ALA A 191 18.84 -7.96 -21.62
C ALA A 191 19.69 -9.24 -21.65
N GLU A 192 19.38 -10.20 -20.79
CA GLU A 192 20.05 -11.49 -20.68
C GLU A 192 19.88 -12.30 -21.95
N VAL A 193 18.63 -12.46 -22.42
CA VAL A 193 18.36 -13.23 -23.64
C VAL A 193 18.98 -12.56 -24.87
N ASN A 194 18.90 -11.23 -25.01
CA ASN A 194 19.53 -10.53 -26.13
C ASN A 194 21.06 -10.73 -26.13
N ARG A 195 21.69 -10.58 -24.97
CA ARG A 195 23.14 -10.81 -24.79
C ARG A 195 23.54 -12.21 -25.22
N LEU A 196 22.80 -13.25 -24.81
CA LEU A 196 23.08 -14.63 -25.23
C LEU A 196 23.02 -14.78 -26.76
N LEU A 197 22.03 -14.17 -27.41
CA LEU A 197 21.84 -14.25 -28.86
C LEU A 197 22.90 -13.45 -29.63
N ASP A 198 23.37 -12.33 -29.09
CA ASP A 198 24.37 -11.46 -29.72
C ASP A 198 25.80 -11.98 -29.54
N ASP A 199 26.12 -12.48 -28.34
CA ASP A 199 27.49 -12.85 -27.97
C ASP A 199 27.84 -14.30 -28.34
N ILE A 200 26.84 -15.16 -28.61
CA ILE A 200 27.05 -16.59 -28.90
C ILE A 200 26.57 -16.94 -30.33
N PRO A 201 27.44 -16.75 -31.35
CA PRO A 201 27.11 -17.14 -32.72
C PRO A 201 26.79 -18.64 -32.84
N GLY A 202 25.64 -18.94 -33.45
CA GLY A 202 25.16 -20.30 -33.65
C GLY A 202 24.68 -20.98 -32.36
N LEU A 203 24.16 -20.21 -31.41
CA LEU A 203 23.46 -20.74 -30.24
C LEU A 203 22.32 -21.67 -30.67
N GLU A 204 22.27 -22.88 -30.11
CA GLU A 204 21.33 -23.93 -30.53
C GLU A 204 20.17 -24.06 -29.55
N ALA A 205 20.42 -23.83 -28.25
CA ALA A 205 19.41 -23.95 -27.22
C ALA A 205 19.59 -22.94 -26.08
N ILE A 206 18.48 -22.53 -25.47
CA ILE A 206 18.43 -21.73 -24.25
C ILE A 206 17.58 -22.49 -23.22
N MET A 207 18.21 -22.85 -22.11
CA MET A 207 17.55 -23.39 -20.93
C MET A 207 17.31 -22.24 -19.95
N LEU A 208 16.07 -22.03 -19.53
CA LEU A 208 15.74 -20.99 -18.54
C LEU A 208 15.33 -21.63 -17.22
N CYS A 209 15.77 -21.02 -16.12
CA CYS A 209 15.59 -21.54 -14.77
C CYS A 209 14.11 -21.62 -14.35
N ASN A 210 13.21 -20.88 -14.99
CA ASN A 210 11.75 -21.01 -14.84
C ASN A 210 11.00 -20.60 -16.11
N ASP A 211 9.72 -20.98 -16.18
CA ASP A 211 8.84 -20.73 -17.32
C ASP A 211 8.47 -19.24 -17.46
N GLU A 212 8.53 -18.44 -16.39
CA GLU A 212 8.25 -16.99 -16.47
C GLU A 212 9.28 -16.26 -17.34
N MET A 213 10.56 -16.59 -17.16
CA MET A 213 11.62 -16.07 -18.01
C MET A 213 11.48 -16.54 -19.46
N VAL A 214 10.92 -17.74 -19.70
CA VAL A 214 10.73 -18.30 -21.06
C VAL A 214 9.85 -17.39 -21.92
N ARG A 215 8.82 -16.75 -21.33
CA ARG A 215 7.96 -15.80 -22.06
C ARG A 215 8.80 -14.69 -22.71
N THR A 216 9.84 -14.25 -22.03
CA THR A 216 10.80 -13.27 -22.55
C THR A 216 11.59 -13.83 -23.72
N ALA A 217 12.08 -15.07 -23.61
CA ALA A 217 12.80 -15.72 -24.68
C ALA A 217 11.95 -15.84 -25.96
N TYR A 218 10.69 -16.25 -25.84
CA TYR A 218 9.76 -16.31 -26.98
C TYR A 218 9.55 -14.94 -27.63
N ARG A 219 9.36 -13.89 -26.83
CA ARG A 219 9.20 -12.52 -27.33
C ARG A 219 10.44 -12.03 -28.07
N VAL A 220 11.63 -12.16 -27.47
CA VAL A 220 12.89 -11.70 -28.06
C VAL A 220 13.22 -12.46 -29.35
N LEU A 221 12.99 -13.78 -29.38
CA LEU A 221 13.17 -14.57 -30.60
C LEU A 221 12.22 -14.11 -31.71
N SER A 222 10.94 -13.89 -31.39
CA SER A 222 9.94 -13.39 -32.33
C SER A 222 10.29 -12.02 -32.90
N GLU A 223 10.76 -11.09 -32.06
CA GLU A 223 11.25 -9.76 -32.48
C GLU A 223 12.43 -9.84 -33.46
N ARG A 224 13.24 -10.90 -33.36
CA ARG A 224 14.36 -11.21 -34.27
C ARG A 224 13.96 -12.11 -35.46
N GLY A 225 12.67 -12.45 -35.59
CA GLY A 225 12.17 -13.34 -36.63
C GLY A 225 12.57 -14.81 -36.47
N LEU A 226 13.09 -15.20 -35.29
CA LEU A 226 13.47 -16.56 -34.93
C LEU A 226 12.29 -17.30 -34.29
N LYS A 227 12.22 -18.60 -34.51
CA LYS A 227 11.16 -19.47 -33.98
C LYS A 227 11.72 -20.46 -32.95
N PRO A 228 11.20 -20.48 -31.71
CA PRO A 228 11.52 -21.51 -30.73
C PRO A 228 11.33 -22.93 -31.30
N GLY A 229 12.21 -23.85 -30.94
CA GLY A 229 12.22 -25.25 -31.38
C GLY A 229 12.65 -25.49 -32.81
N ARG A 230 12.53 -24.51 -33.71
CA ARG A 230 13.01 -24.60 -35.09
C ARG A 230 14.40 -24.01 -35.26
N ASP A 231 14.56 -22.75 -34.86
CA ASP A 231 15.79 -22.01 -35.06
C ASP A 231 16.67 -22.07 -33.80
N ILE A 232 16.05 -21.97 -32.62
CA ILE A 232 16.70 -22.11 -31.32
C ILE A 232 15.77 -22.89 -30.40
N ALA A 233 16.25 -23.97 -29.77
CA ALA A 233 15.49 -24.70 -28.78
C ALA A 233 15.33 -23.87 -27.50
N VAL A 234 14.13 -23.86 -26.91
CA VAL A 234 13.85 -23.12 -25.67
C VAL A 234 13.20 -24.08 -24.69
N THR A 235 13.72 -24.13 -23.46
CA THR A 235 13.17 -24.97 -22.40
C THR A 235 13.06 -24.20 -21.08
N GLY A 236 12.19 -24.67 -20.19
CA GLY A 236 11.94 -24.03 -18.89
C GLY A 236 11.81 -25.00 -17.72
N PHE A 237 11.22 -24.50 -16.64
CA PHE A 237 10.93 -25.20 -15.40
C PHE A 237 9.65 -24.61 -14.79
N ASP A 238 8.82 -25.43 -14.15
CA ASP A 238 7.54 -25.17 -13.48
C ASP A 238 6.34 -25.85 -14.16
N ASP A 239 6.33 -25.92 -15.50
CA ASP A 239 5.23 -26.43 -16.34
C ASP A 239 3.88 -25.80 -16.03
N PHE A 240 3.84 -24.47 -15.97
CA PHE A 240 2.59 -23.77 -15.67
C PHE A 240 1.64 -23.72 -16.89
N THR A 241 0.37 -23.43 -16.62
CA THR A 241 -0.71 -23.45 -17.61
C THR A 241 -0.39 -22.67 -18.89
N THR A 242 0.19 -21.48 -18.79
CA THR A 242 0.51 -20.67 -19.98
C THR A 242 1.72 -21.17 -20.78
N GLY A 243 2.62 -21.97 -20.22
CA GLY A 243 3.71 -22.61 -20.96
C GLY A 243 3.16 -23.57 -22.03
N ARG A 244 2.02 -24.19 -21.75
CA ARG A 244 1.26 -25.03 -22.71
C ARG A 244 0.63 -24.22 -23.83
N THR A 245 0.38 -22.93 -23.62
CA THR A 245 -0.29 -22.05 -24.59
C THR A 245 0.67 -21.23 -25.45
N LEU A 246 1.98 -21.32 -25.18
CA LEU A 246 3.01 -20.74 -26.03
C LEU A 246 3.01 -21.40 -27.43
N SER A 247 3.48 -20.67 -28.44
CA SER A 247 3.55 -21.16 -29.82
C SER A 247 5.00 -21.15 -30.31
N PRO A 248 5.64 -22.32 -30.49
CA PRO A 248 5.15 -23.67 -30.15
C PRO A 248 5.05 -23.92 -28.63
N PRO A 249 4.29 -24.94 -28.17
CA PRO A 249 4.18 -25.26 -26.75
C PRO A 249 5.51 -25.59 -26.09
N LEU A 250 5.70 -25.14 -24.86
CA LEU A 250 6.98 -25.18 -24.15
C LEU A 250 7.33 -26.57 -23.62
N THR A 251 8.55 -27.01 -23.88
CA THR A 251 9.22 -28.13 -23.21
C THR A 251 9.77 -27.67 -21.87
N THR A 252 9.37 -28.32 -20.79
CA THR A 252 9.63 -27.83 -19.43
C THR A 252 9.55 -28.97 -18.41
N ILE A 253 9.84 -28.67 -17.14
CA ILE A 253 9.80 -29.60 -16.01
C ILE A 253 8.64 -29.24 -15.10
N SER A 254 7.70 -30.16 -14.89
CA SER A 254 6.61 -29.98 -13.93
C SER A 254 7.07 -30.24 -12.51
N GLN A 255 6.80 -29.26 -11.64
CA GLN A 255 6.95 -29.40 -10.19
C GLN A 255 5.69 -29.90 -9.49
N GLN A 256 4.58 -30.07 -10.22
CA GLN A 256 3.27 -30.44 -9.66
C GLN A 256 2.80 -29.45 -8.57
N ALA A 257 2.86 -28.14 -8.86
CA ALA A 257 2.59 -27.06 -7.91
C ALA A 257 1.24 -27.20 -7.17
N MET A 258 0.16 -27.53 -7.89
CA MET A 258 -1.15 -27.76 -7.28
C MET A 258 -1.14 -28.92 -6.26
N GLN A 259 -0.48 -30.04 -6.59
CA GLN A 259 -0.35 -31.17 -5.67
C GLN A 259 0.51 -30.80 -4.45
N ALA A 260 1.56 -30.01 -4.64
CA ALA A 260 2.38 -29.48 -3.56
C ALA A 260 1.53 -28.60 -2.61
N GLY A 261 0.67 -27.75 -3.17
CA GLY A 261 -0.25 -26.92 -2.40
C GLY A 261 -1.27 -27.72 -1.60
N HIS A 262 -1.89 -28.73 -2.22
CA HIS A 262 -2.79 -29.65 -1.54
C HIS A 262 -2.09 -30.38 -0.38
N LEU A 263 -0.90 -30.95 -0.66
CA LEU A 263 -0.09 -31.64 0.33
C LEU A 263 0.35 -30.72 1.47
N ALA A 264 0.65 -29.45 1.19
CA ALA A 264 1.04 -28.47 2.20
C ALA A 264 -0.07 -28.26 3.24
N VAL A 265 -1.32 -28.08 2.78
CA VAL A 265 -2.49 -27.94 3.66
C VAL A 265 -2.72 -29.22 4.46
N MET A 266 -2.71 -30.39 3.81
CA MET A 266 -2.89 -31.66 4.52
C MET A 266 -1.78 -31.93 5.55
N THR A 267 -0.54 -31.52 5.25
CA THR A 267 0.59 -31.62 6.18
C THR A 267 0.43 -30.67 7.35
N ALA A 268 0.04 -29.42 7.11
CA ALA A 268 -0.24 -28.44 8.16
C ALA A 268 -1.36 -28.91 9.09
N ILE A 269 -2.44 -29.50 8.56
CA ILE A 269 -3.49 -30.16 9.35
C ILE A 269 -2.90 -31.27 10.23
N GLY A 270 -2.04 -32.12 9.65
CA GLY A 270 -1.34 -33.16 10.40
C GLY A 270 -0.53 -32.61 11.56
N LEU A 271 0.21 -31.52 11.36
CA LEU A 271 0.94 -30.84 12.43
C LEU A 271 0.01 -30.26 13.50
N ILE A 272 -1.13 -29.69 13.10
CA ILE A 272 -2.16 -29.21 14.05
C ILE A 272 -2.62 -30.35 14.95
N GLU A 273 -2.83 -31.54 14.37
CA GLU A 273 -3.25 -32.79 15.03
C GLU A 273 -2.16 -33.49 15.84
N GLY A 274 -0.92 -32.97 15.83
CA GLY A 274 0.21 -33.54 16.57
C GLY A 274 0.88 -34.72 15.87
N LYS A 275 0.68 -34.89 14.55
CA LYS A 275 1.45 -35.86 13.75
C LYS A 275 2.91 -35.42 13.65
N ALA A 276 3.80 -36.37 13.37
CA ALA A 276 5.22 -36.11 13.14
C ALA A 276 5.42 -35.12 11.99
N SER A 277 6.55 -34.42 11.99
CA SER A 277 6.90 -33.45 10.95
C SER A 277 7.68 -34.14 9.82
N PRO A 278 7.04 -34.49 8.69
CA PRO A 278 7.72 -35.23 7.63
C PRO A 278 8.62 -34.33 6.78
N VAL A 279 9.67 -34.94 6.20
CA VAL A 279 10.35 -34.43 5.01
C VAL A 279 9.84 -35.23 3.81
N THR A 280 9.10 -34.59 2.92
CA THR A 280 8.50 -35.24 1.75
C THR A 280 9.21 -34.75 0.48
N ARG A 281 9.73 -35.66 -0.33
CA ARG A 281 10.32 -35.35 -1.64
C ARG A 281 9.31 -35.68 -2.75
N MET A 282 8.86 -34.67 -3.46
CA MET A 282 8.00 -34.79 -4.63
C MET A 282 8.84 -35.08 -5.87
N LYS A 283 8.34 -35.99 -6.70
CA LYS A 283 8.94 -36.27 -8.00
C LYS A 283 8.58 -35.15 -8.96
N THR A 284 9.56 -34.66 -9.70
CA THR A 284 9.36 -33.77 -10.84
C THR A 284 9.26 -34.60 -12.13
N LYS A 285 8.71 -34.01 -13.19
CA LYS A 285 8.48 -34.71 -14.47
C LYS A 285 8.85 -33.83 -15.64
N VAL A 286 9.69 -34.33 -16.54
CA VAL A 286 10.01 -33.65 -17.79
C VAL A 286 8.85 -33.80 -18.77
N HIS A 287 8.31 -32.68 -19.25
CA HIS A 287 7.29 -32.62 -20.29
C HIS A 287 7.91 -32.15 -21.60
N LEU A 288 8.14 -33.10 -22.51
CA LEU A 288 8.64 -32.83 -23.84
C LEU A 288 7.51 -32.30 -24.73
N ARG A 289 7.72 -31.13 -25.35
CA ARG A 289 6.82 -30.50 -26.32
C ARG A 289 7.61 -30.02 -27.54
N GLU A 290 7.11 -29.05 -28.27
CA GLU A 290 7.66 -28.67 -29.58
C GLU A 290 8.79 -27.62 -29.47
N SER A 291 8.91 -26.89 -28.35
CA SER A 291 9.92 -25.82 -28.20
C SER A 291 11.37 -26.29 -28.09
N CYS A 292 11.64 -27.56 -27.76
CA CYS A 292 12.99 -28.13 -27.82
C CYS A 292 13.39 -28.57 -29.24
N GLY A 293 12.43 -28.55 -30.18
CA GLY A 293 12.59 -29.08 -31.53
C GLY A 293 12.16 -30.53 -31.67
N CYS A 294 11.62 -31.16 -30.61
CA CYS A 294 10.87 -32.39 -30.79
C CYS A 294 9.70 -32.11 -31.73
N SER A 295 9.71 -32.75 -32.88
CA SER A 295 8.44 -33.04 -33.52
C SER A 295 7.75 -34.05 -32.62
N MET A 296 6.60 -33.71 -32.02
CA MET A 296 5.71 -34.77 -31.56
C MET A 296 5.60 -35.74 -32.72
N LYS A 297 5.99 -37.00 -32.50
CA LYS A 297 5.77 -38.05 -33.48
C LYS A 297 4.26 -38.15 -33.61
N VAL A 298 3.68 -37.31 -34.47
CA VAL A 298 2.44 -37.64 -35.15
C VAL A 298 2.86 -38.83 -35.98
N GLU A 299 2.80 -40.02 -35.38
CA GLU A 299 2.81 -41.26 -36.14
C GLU A 299 1.86 -41.01 -37.30
N ARG A 300 2.43 -41.10 -38.50
CA ARG A 300 1.90 -40.59 -39.75
C ARG A 300 0.37 -40.52 -39.78
N SER A 301 -0.12 -39.32 -39.47
CA SER A 301 -1.49 -38.80 -39.58
C SER A 301 -2.55 -39.41 -38.64
N ILE A 302 -2.97 -38.58 -37.67
CA ILE A 302 -4.18 -38.73 -36.85
C ILE A 302 -5.40 -39.19 -37.68
N PHE A 303 -5.47 -38.77 -38.94
CA PHE A 303 -6.55 -39.09 -39.89
C PHE A 303 -6.23 -40.24 -40.87
N GLN A 304 -4.97 -40.68 -41.02
CA GLN A 304 -4.61 -41.84 -41.85
C GLN A 304 -4.42 -43.06 -40.95
N VAL A 305 -5.54 -43.63 -40.55
CA VAL A 305 -5.58 -44.87 -39.76
C VAL A 305 -6.02 -46.03 -40.65
N GLU A 306 -5.52 -47.24 -40.38
CA GLU A 306 -6.15 -48.45 -40.91
C GLU A 306 -7.45 -48.72 -40.15
N TYR A 307 -8.54 -49.03 -40.87
CA TYR A 307 -9.87 -49.20 -40.29
C TYR A 307 -10.70 -50.27 -41.00
N GLN A 308 -11.61 -50.92 -40.27
CA GLN A 308 -12.48 -51.98 -40.77
C GLN A 308 -13.84 -51.46 -41.26
N ASN A 309 -14.37 -50.41 -40.63
CA ASN A 309 -15.66 -49.79 -40.96
C ASN A 309 -15.72 -48.32 -40.49
N ASP A 310 -16.81 -47.62 -40.83
CA ASP A 310 -17.03 -46.20 -40.48
C ASP A 310 -16.88 -45.93 -38.96
N GLU A 311 -17.36 -46.85 -38.11
CA GLU A 311 -17.34 -46.68 -36.66
C GLU A 311 -15.94 -46.88 -36.07
N ASP A 312 -15.22 -47.90 -36.55
CA ASP A 312 -13.81 -48.14 -36.22
C ASP A 312 -12.93 -46.96 -36.64
N TYR A 313 -13.18 -46.39 -37.82
CA TYR A 313 -12.48 -45.17 -38.26
C TYR A 313 -12.72 -44.00 -37.29
N ILE A 314 -13.99 -43.69 -36.96
CA ILE A 314 -14.33 -42.59 -36.06
C ILE A 314 -13.68 -42.80 -34.69
N ASN A 315 -13.73 -44.01 -34.14
CA ASN A 315 -13.16 -44.32 -32.83
C ASN A 315 -11.64 -44.16 -32.79
N ARG A 316 -10.93 -44.60 -33.84
CA ARG A 316 -9.48 -44.46 -33.93
C ARG A 316 -9.04 -43.01 -34.06
N VAL A 317 -9.66 -42.25 -34.96
CA VAL A 317 -9.32 -40.83 -35.15
C VAL A 317 -9.67 -40.01 -33.91
N ALA A 318 -10.84 -40.25 -33.31
CA ALA A 318 -11.23 -39.60 -32.05
C ALA A 318 -10.27 -39.97 -30.90
N GLY A 319 -9.88 -41.24 -30.79
CA GLY A 319 -8.87 -41.70 -29.83
C GLY A 319 -7.54 -40.96 -30.01
N ASN A 320 -7.01 -40.93 -31.24
CA ASN A 320 -5.76 -40.22 -31.56
C ASN A 320 -5.83 -38.72 -31.22
N LEU A 321 -6.96 -38.06 -31.52
CA LEU A 321 -7.18 -36.65 -31.15
C LEU A 321 -7.24 -36.45 -29.63
N ARG A 322 -7.93 -37.33 -28.91
CA ARG A 322 -8.01 -37.31 -27.45
C ARG A 322 -6.62 -37.48 -26.84
N ASP A 323 -5.83 -38.42 -27.35
CA ASP A 323 -4.49 -38.70 -26.86
C ASP A 323 -3.54 -37.52 -27.11
N ASP A 324 -3.56 -36.91 -28.31
CA ASP A 324 -2.77 -35.71 -28.64
C ASP A 324 -3.11 -34.53 -27.71
N LEU A 325 -4.41 -34.22 -27.56
CA LEU A 325 -4.85 -33.12 -26.71
C LEU A 325 -4.56 -33.39 -25.23
N THR A 326 -4.74 -34.63 -24.78
CA THR A 326 -4.45 -35.05 -23.41
C THR A 326 -2.97 -34.95 -23.11
N GLN A 327 -2.10 -35.44 -24.00
CA GLN A 327 -0.66 -35.38 -23.82
C GLN A 327 -0.13 -33.94 -23.75
N LEU A 328 -0.69 -33.02 -24.53
CA LEU A 328 -0.25 -31.63 -24.58
C LEU A 328 -0.82 -30.78 -23.43
N TYR A 329 -2.11 -30.95 -23.15
CA TYR A 329 -2.86 -29.99 -22.34
C TYR A 329 -3.36 -30.56 -21.01
N ALA A 330 -3.45 -31.88 -20.81
CA ALA A 330 -3.87 -32.40 -19.51
C ALA A 330 -2.84 -32.10 -18.43
N LEU A 331 -3.30 -31.45 -17.36
CA LEU A 331 -2.51 -31.20 -16.16
C LEU A 331 -2.50 -32.45 -15.27
N ASP A 332 -1.34 -32.78 -14.71
CA ASP A 332 -1.21 -33.84 -13.70
C ASP A 332 -2.01 -33.43 -12.44
N GLY A 333 -3.27 -33.90 -12.33
CA GLY A 333 -4.17 -33.62 -11.21
C GLY A 333 -5.53 -33.00 -11.57
N HIS A 334 -5.74 -32.51 -12.80
CA HIS A 334 -7.03 -31.92 -13.22
C HIS A 334 -7.93 -32.93 -13.95
N ALA A 335 -8.70 -33.71 -13.20
CA ALA A 335 -9.71 -34.63 -13.75
C ALA A 335 -10.76 -33.90 -14.63
N SER A 336 -11.03 -32.63 -14.32
CA SER A 336 -11.96 -31.75 -15.03
C SER A 336 -11.55 -31.42 -16.47
N LEU A 337 -10.26 -31.12 -16.71
CA LEU A 337 -9.75 -30.78 -18.04
C LEU A 337 -9.68 -32.00 -18.96
N LEU A 338 -9.29 -33.15 -18.41
CA LEU A 338 -9.42 -34.44 -19.10
C LEU A 338 -10.87 -34.72 -19.48
N GLY A 339 -11.79 -34.45 -18.56
CA GLY A 339 -13.23 -34.52 -18.83
C GLY A 339 -13.67 -33.58 -19.96
N LEU A 340 -13.14 -32.36 -20.03
CA LEU A 340 -13.44 -31.40 -21.11
C LEU A 340 -12.98 -31.93 -22.47
N ILE A 341 -11.71 -32.35 -22.57
CA ILE A 341 -11.14 -32.91 -23.81
C ILE A 341 -11.99 -34.11 -24.26
N ASP A 342 -12.32 -35.01 -23.32
CA ASP A 342 -13.15 -36.16 -23.62
C ASP A 342 -14.57 -35.78 -24.08
N ARG A 343 -15.21 -34.80 -23.43
CA ARG A 343 -16.53 -34.27 -23.85
C ARG A 343 -16.49 -33.73 -25.27
N VAL A 344 -15.51 -32.87 -25.57
CA VAL A 344 -15.34 -32.24 -26.88
C VAL A 344 -15.17 -33.29 -27.98
N ILE A 345 -14.27 -34.25 -27.78
CA ILE A 345 -13.98 -35.28 -28.78
C ILE A 345 -15.11 -36.31 -28.90
N SER A 346 -15.72 -36.72 -27.77
CA SER A 346 -16.83 -37.65 -27.76
C SER A 346 -18.07 -37.07 -28.43
N HIS A 347 -18.36 -35.78 -28.22
CA HIS A 347 -19.44 -35.09 -28.92
C HIS A 347 -19.18 -35.06 -30.43
N ALA A 348 -17.96 -34.71 -30.88
CA ALA A 348 -17.58 -34.76 -32.29
C ALA A 348 -17.80 -36.15 -32.93
N ALA A 349 -17.38 -37.20 -32.22
CA ALA A 349 -17.55 -38.58 -32.65
C ALA A 349 -19.03 -38.99 -32.74
N GLN A 350 -19.84 -38.60 -31.75
CA GLN A 350 -21.29 -38.86 -31.73
C GLN A 350 -22.00 -38.18 -32.91
N THR A 351 -21.70 -36.90 -33.16
CA THR A 351 -22.22 -36.16 -34.31
C THR A 351 -21.83 -36.81 -35.63
N ALA A 352 -20.59 -37.32 -35.74
CA ALA A 352 -20.11 -37.99 -36.94
C ALA A 352 -20.80 -39.35 -37.21
N ARG A 353 -21.19 -40.07 -36.14
CA ARG A 353 -21.94 -41.34 -36.24
C ARG A 353 -23.37 -41.10 -36.68
N ASN A 354 -23.99 -40.01 -36.24
CA ASN A 354 -25.36 -39.71 -36.57
C ASN A 354 -25.51 -39.11 -37.98
N ARG A 355 -25.87 -39.95 -38.95
CA ARG A 355 -26.03 -39.55 -40.36
C ARG A 355 -27.14 -38.51 -40.60
N GLN A 356 -28.06 -38.32 -39.64
CA GLN A 356 -29.13 -37.30 -39.72
C GLN A 356 -28.78 -36.00 -38.98
N GLY A 357 -27.61 -35.91 -38.34
CA GLY A 357 -27.25 -34.83 -37.42
C GLY A 357 -27.82 -35.04 -36.01
N ASN A 358 -27.21 -34.41 -35.00
CA ASN A 358 -27.71 -34.46 -33.62
C ASN A 358 -29.04 -33.72 -33.47
N SER A 359 -29.76 -34.01 -32.39
CA SER A 359 -30.93 -33.20 -32.04
C SER A 359 -30.49 -31.81 -31.55
N PRO A 360 -31.30 -30.75 -31.76
CA PRO A 360 -31.00 -29.42 -31.24
C PRO A 360 -30.83 -29.39 -29.71
N ASP A 361 -31.50 -30.29 -29.00
CA ASP A 361 -31.42 -30.42 -27.54
C ASP A 361 -30.05 -31.00 -27.11
N ASP A 362 -29.52 -31.99 -27.83
CA ASP A 362 -28.19 -32.57 -27.55
C ASP A 362 -27.07 -31.55 -27.76
N ASP A 363 -27.14 -30.76 -28.84
CA ASP A 363 -26.15 -29.72 -29.14
C ASP A 363 -26.28 -28.54 -28.15
N GLY A 364 -27.49 -28.18 -27.74
CA GLY A 364 -27.75 -27.16 -26.72
C GLY A 364 -27.24 -27.55 -25.32
N GLU A 365 -27.44 -28.81 -24.92
CA GLU A 365 -26.90 -29.33 -23.66
C GLU A 365 -25.37 -29.38 -23.68
N PHE A 366 -24.77 -29.82 -24.79
CA PHE A 366 -23.32 -29.80 -24.98
C PHE A 366 -22.77 -28.37 -24.83
N LEU A 367 -23.32 -27.39 -25.55
CA LEU A 367 -22.86 -26.00 -25.50
C LEU A 367 -23.04 -25.38 -24.10
N THR A 368 -24.09 -25.72 -23.38
CA THR A 368 -24.32 -25.24 -22.01
C THR A 368 -23.26 -25.78 -21.04
N ARG A 369 -23.00 -27.09 -21.09
CA ARG A 369 -21.96 -27.73 -20.26
C ARG A 369 -20.57 -27.23 -20.64
N LEU A 370 -20.32 -27.09 -21.95
CA LEU A 370 -19.08 -26.53 -22.48
C LEU A 370 -18.88 -25.11 -21.94
N GLY A 371 -19.91 -24.25 -21.96
CA GLY A 371 -19.82 -22.89 -21.40
C GLY A 371 -19.27 -22.82 -19.98
N SER A 372 -19.75 -23.70 -19.08
CA SER A 372 -19.22 -23.79 -17.71
C SER A 372 -17.76 -24.20 -17.64
N ASP A 373 -17.33 -25.12 -18.50
CA ASP A 373 -15.91 -25.51 -18.60
C ASP A 373 -15.07 -24.38 -19.21
N MET A 374 -15.67 -23.62 -20.12
CA MET A 374 -15.00 -22.54 -20.82
C MET A 374 -14.71 -21.32 -19.94
N ASP A 375 -15.57 -21.05 -18.96
CA ASP A 375 -15.30 -20.05 -17.93
C ASP A 375 -14.08 -20.44 -17.08
N GLN A 376 -13.91 -21.74 -16.82
CA GLN A 376 -12.83 -22.25 -15.97
C GLN A 376 -11.46 -22.36 -16.70
N TYR A 377 -11.43 -22.74 -17.98
CA TYR A 377 -10.19 -23.08 -18.71
C TYR A 377 -9.93 -22.26 -19.97
N SER A 378 -10.49 -21.04 -20.06
CA SER A 378 -10.49 -20.21 -21.27
C SER A 378 -9.16 -20.15 -22.05
N ALA A 379 -8.03 -19.95 -21.37
CA ALA A 379 -6.71 -19.88 -22.01
C ALA A 379 -6.29 -21.18 -22.75
N ILE A 380 -6.65 -22.35 -22.21
CA ILE A 380 -6.34 -23.65 -22.80
C ILE A 380 -7.28 -23.92 -23.98
N ILE A 381 -8.52 -23.47 -23.90
CA ILE A 381 -9.53 -23.75 -24.92
C ILE A 381 -9.22 -23.08 -26.25
N ALA A 382 -8.73 -21.85 -26.24
CA ALA A 382 -8.24 -21.20 -27.46
C ALA A 382 -7.16 -22.05 -28.14
N GLN A 383 -6.29 -22.70 -27.36
CA GLN A 383 -5.23 -23.55 -27.89
C GLN A 383 -5.71 -24.92 -28.33
N ILE A 384 -6.71 -25.50 -27.66
CA ILE A 384 -7.41 -26.68 -28.18
C ILE A 384 -8.01 -26.34 -29.56
N ALA A 385 -8.66 -25.18 -29.73
CA ALA A 385 -9.20 -24.74 -31.01
C ALA A 385 -8.12 -24.53 -32.09
N VAL A 386 -6.96 -23.97 -31.73
CA VAL A 386 -5.79 -23.84 -32.62
C VAL A 386 -5.17 -25.19 -32.97
N ARG A 387 -5.06 -26.11 -32.01
CA ARG A 387 -4.53 -27.46 -32.25
C ARG A 387 -5.46 -28.25 -33.17
N LEU A 388 -6.77 -28.15 -32.94
CA LEU A 388 -7.79 -28.68 -33.85
C LEU A 388 -7.69 -28.04 -35.25
N GLN A 389 -7.44 -26.74 -35.37
CA GLN A 389 -7.19 -26.08 -36.66
C GLN A 389 -6.03 -26.75 -37.40
N ASN A 390 -4.91 -26.96 -36.71
CA ASN A 390 -3.72 -27.56 -37.32
C ASN A 390 -4.00 -28.97 -37.82
N HIS A 391 -4.74 -29.77 -37.04
CA HIS A 391 -5.20 -31.10 -37.46
C HIS A 391 -6.12 -31.04 -38.68
N LEU A 392 -7.08 -30.11 -38.69
CA LEU A 392 -7.98 -29.91 -39.83
C LEU A 392 -7.23 -29.45 -41.10
N LEU A 393 -6.20 -28.62 -40.96
CA LEU A 393 -5.34 -28.20 -42.08
C LEU A 393 -4.52 -29.38 -42.64
N GLN A 394 -4.00 -30.26 -41.78
CA GLN A 394 -3.34 -31.49 -42.23
C GLN A 394 -4.32 -32.43 -42.94
N ALA A 395 -5.56 -32.51 -42.47
CA ALA A 395 -6.61 -33.32 -43.09
C ALA A 395 -6.97 -32.86 -44.52
N ALA A 396 -6.81 -31.57 -44.85
CA ALA A 396 -7.11 -31.05 -46.18
C ALA A 396 -6.24 -31.67 -47.31
N GLY A 397 -5.07 -32.20 -46.97
CA GLY A 397 -4.19 -32.92 -47.90
C GLY A 397 -4.46 -34.43 -48.02
N ILE A 398 -5.46 -34.96 -47.30
CA ILE A 398 -5.70 -36.40 -47.17
C ILE A 398 -7.03 -36.76 -47.87
N ASN A 399 -7.01 -37.84 -48.65
CA ASN A 399 -8.23 -38.37 -49.26
C ASN A 399 -9.05 -39.16 -48.21
N MET A 400 -10.04 -38.50 -47.59
CA MET A 400 -10.80 -39.06 -46.46
C MET A 400 -12.02 -39.88 -46.89
N CYS A 401 -12.39 -40.87 -46.09
CA CYS A 401 -13.64 -41.61 -46.24
C CYS A 401 -14.86 -40.76 -45.81
N SER A 402 -16.07 -41.24 -46.11
CA SER A 402 -17.31 -40.50 -45.76
C SER A 402 -17.46 -40.24 -44.26
N ALA A 403 -17.00 -41.17 -43.41
CA ALA A 403 -16.99 -41.00 -41.97
C ALA A 403 -15.99 -39.93 -41.52
N GLY A 404 -14.81 -39.86 -42.16
CA GLY A 404 -13.82 -38.82 -41.90
C GLY A 404 -14.29 -37.43 -42.28
N LEU A 405 -15.02 -37.29 -43.40
CA LEU A 405 -15.64 -36.02 -43.77
C LEU A 405 -16.66 -35.55 -42.73
N ARG A 406 -17.53 -36.46 -42.23
CA ARG A 406 -18.50 -36.14 -41.17
C ARG A 406 -17.82 -35.74 -39.87
N LEU A 407 -16.76 -36.46 -39.47
CA LEU A 407 -15.99 -36.14 -38.26
C LEU A 407 -15.30 -34.78 -38.38
N ASN A 408 -14.68 -34.48 -39.52
CA ASN A 408 -14.10 -33.16 -39.76
C ASN A 408 -15.13 -32.04 -39.70
N GLN A 409 -16.32 -32.26 -40.27
CA GLN A 409 -17.40 -31.27 -40.21
C GLN A 409 -17.87 -31.03 -38.77
N ALA A 410 -17.99 -32.09 -37.96
CA ALA A 410 -18.32 -31.96 -36.54
C ALA A 410 -17.23 -31.21 -35.76
N LEU A 411 -15.95 -31.54 -36.00
CA LEU A 411 -14.81 -30.85 -35.39
C LEU A 411 -14.76 -29.37 -35.78
N MET A 412 -15.04 -29.01 -37.04
CA MET A 412 -15.14 -27.61 -37.48
C MET A 412 -16.27 -26.86 -36.77
N GLY A 413 -17.43 -27.49 -36.56
CA GLY A 413 -18.55 -26.89 -35.84
C GLY A 413 -18.19 -26.59 -34.38
N ILE A 414 -17.61 -27.58 -33.69
CA ILE A 414 -17.10 -27.43 -32.32
C ILE A 414 -16.04 -26.33 -32.26
N GLN A 415 -15.06 -26.35 -33.16
CA GLN A 415 -14.02 -25.35 -33.22
C GLN A 415 -14.58 -23.93 -33.40
N GLY A 416 -15.59 -23.78 -34.27
CA GLY A 416 -16.31 -22.52 -34.44
C GLY A 416 -16.99 -22.05 -33.14
N ALA A 417 -17.60 -22.97 -32.39
CA ALA A 417 -18.18 -22.66 -31.08
C ALA A 417 -17.11 -22.23 -30.07
N LEU A 418 -15.96 -22.92 -30.03
CA LEU A 418 -14.84 -22.56 -29.14
C LEU A 418 -14.32 -21.14 -29.44
N TYR A 419 -14.12 -20.80 -30.72
CA TYR A 419 -13.70 -19.45 -31.10
C TYR A 419 -14.76 -18.39 -30.81
N ALA A 420 -16.05 -18.67 -31.09
CA ALA A 420 -17.13 -17.73 -30.83
C ALA A 420 -17.21 -17.36 -29.36
N TYR A 421 -17.08 -18.34 -28.46
CA TYR A 421 -17.05 -18.09 -27.03
C TYR A 421 -15.76 -17.36 -26.61
N GLU A 422 -14.57 -17.70 -27.11
CA GLU A 422 -13.34 -16.96 -26.73
C GLU A 422 -13.42 -15.49 -27.14
N VAL A 423 -14.05 -15.19 -28.28
CA VAL A 423 -14.35 -13.81 -28.70
C VAL A 423 -15.30 -13.13 -27.71
N GLN A 424 -16.40 -13.78 -27.32
CA GLN A 424 -17.34 -13.23 -26.33
C GLN A 424 -16.67 -12.99 -24.97
N ASN A 425 -15.89 -13.95 -24.48
CA ASN A 425 -15.17 -13.85 -23.22
C ASN A 425 -14.08 -12.77 -23.29
N SER A 426 -13.33 -12.67 -24.40
CA SER A 426 -12.38 -11.57 -24.63
C SER A 426 -13.05 -10.19 -24.57
N VAL A 427 -14.25 -10.04 -25.12
CA VAL A 427 -15.04 -8.79 -25.03
C VAL A 427 -15.46 -8.50 -23.58
N GLN A 428 -15.89 -9.53 -22.84
CA GLN A 428 -16.24 -9.38 -21.42
C GLN A 428 -15.03 -9.00 -20.57
N ARG A 429 -13.89 -9.69 -20.72
CA ARG A 429 -12.61 -9.35 -20.06
C ARG A 429 -12.19 -7.92 -20.39
N TYR A 430 -12.26 -7.52 -21.66
CA TYR A 430 -11.96 -6.14 -22.06
C TYR A 430 -12.88 -5.12 -21.38
N ASN A 431 -14.19 -5.39 -21.30
CA ASN A 431 -15.13 -4.52 -20.59
C ASN A 431 -14.85 -4.45 -19.08
N ARG A 432 -14.45 -5.57 -18.46
CA ARG A 432 -14.07 -5.63 -17.04
C ARG A 432 -12.80 -4.84 -16.77
N ILE A 433 -11.74 -5.03 -17.58
CA ILE A 433 -10.51 -4.22 -17.55
C ILE A 433 -10.85 -2.73 -17.72
N ARG A 434 -11.75 -2.40 -18.65
CA ARG A 434 -12.18 -1.01 -18.86
C ARG A 434 -12.86 -0.45 -17.60
N MET A 435 -13.79 -1.16 -16.97
CA MET A 435 -14.41 -0.74 -15.71
C MET A 435 -13.38 -0.57 -14.59
N GLN A 436 -12.44 -1.50 -14.45
CA GLN A 436 -11.35 -1.43 -13.47
C GLN A 436 -10.41 -0.23 -13.74
N ALA A 437 -10.16 0.12 -15.00
CA ALA A 437 -9.38 1.31 -15.34
C ALA A 437 -10.08 2.62 -14.90
N TRP A 438 -11.42 2.69 -15.02
CA TRP A 438 -12.20 3.82 -14.53
C TRP A 438 -12.25 3.90 -13.00
N PHE A 439 -12.19 2.75 -12.31
CA PHE A 439 -12.15 2.70 -10.84
C PHE A 439 -11.03 3.58 -10.27
N ALA A 440 -9.80 3.50 -10.82
CA ALA A 440 -8.67 4.28 -10.31
C ALA A 440 -8.90 5.80 -10.39
N GLN A 441 -9.47 6.29 -11.50
CA GLN A 441 -9.74 7.72 -11.67
C GLN A 441 -10.86 8.21 -10.75
N GLU A 442 -11.93 7.42 -10.61
CA GLU A 442 -13.03 7.73 -9.72
C GLU A 442 -12.61 7.71 -8.24
N PHE A 443 -11.71 6.81 -7.87
CA PHE A 443 -11.16 6.74 -6.52
C PHE A 443 -10.42 8.03 -6.17
N ILE A 444 -9.58 8.53 -7.10
CA ILE A 444 -8.89 9.83 -6.96
C ILE A 444 -9.88 10.99 -6.90
N ARG A 445 -10.95 10.97 -7.69
CA ARG A 445 -11.99 12.02 -7.65
C ARG A 445 -12.59 12.16 -6.26
N ASP A 446 -12.88 11.04 -5.59
CA ASP A 446 -13.44 11.05 -4.24
C ASP A 446 -12.45 11.59 -3.19
N LEU A 447 -11.13 11.55 -3.45
CA LEU A 447 -10.11 12.23 -2.63
C LEU A 447 -10.26 13.75 -2.68
N VAL A 448 -10.57 14.29 -3.85
CA VAL A 448 -10.61 15.74 -4.11
C VAL A 448 -11.93 16.36 -3.65
N ILE A 449 -13.00 15.56 -3.56
CA ILE A 449 -14.36 16.06 -3.33
C ILE A 449 -14.71 16.31 -1.84
N THR A 450 -13.90 15.88 -0.87
CA THR A 450 -14.47 15.65 0.47
C THR A 450 -13.99 16.59 1.59
N ASP A 451 -14.95 17.36 2.12
CA ASP A 451 -14.93 17.85 3.50
C ASP A 451 -15.43 16.79 4.51
N ASP A 452 -15.66 15.56 4.03
CA ASP A 452 -16.20 14.45 4.80
C ASP A 452 -15.25 13.95 5.91
N GLU A 453 -15.85 13.33 6.93
CA GLU A 453 -15.13 12.63 7.99
C GLU A 453 -14.45 11.36 7.47
N GLU A 454 -13.35 10.95 8.13
CA GLU A 454 -12.47 9.85 7.72
C GLU A 454 -13.22 8.52 7.51
N ASP A 455 -14.18 8.21 8.37
CA ASP A 455 -15.02 7.01 8.29
C ASP A 455 -15.92 7.00 7.04
N THR A 456 -16.49 8.15 6.67
CA THR A 456 -17.30 8.28 5.46
C THR A 456 -16.48 7.98 4.21
N VAL A 457 -15.21 8.40 4.20
CA VAL A 457 -14.31 8.16 3.08
C VAL A 457 -13.95 6.67 2.97
N PHE A 458 -13.57 6.02 4.07
CA PHE A 458 -13.29 4.57 4.06
C PHE A 458 -14.53 3.71 3.78
N ARG A 459 -15.72 4.14 4.20
CA ARG A 459 -16.98 3.47 3.84
C ARG A 459 -17.23 3.49 2.34
N ARG A 460 -17.05 4.66 1.69
CA ARG A 460 -17.17 4.78 0.21
C ARG A 460 -16.11 3.96 -0.50
N ALA A 461 -14.88 3.93 0.02
CA ALA A 461 -13.83 3.07 -0.52
C ALA A 461 -14.25 1.60 -0.48
N ALA A 462 -14.73 1.10 0.67
CA ALA A 462 -15.27 -0.24 0.79
C ALA A 462 -16.46 -0.49 -0.16
N ASP A 463 -17.44 0.42 -0.24
CA ASP A 463 -18.57 0.29 -1.18
C ASP A 463 -18.09 0.15 -2.62
N ARG A 464 -17.10 0.94 -3.05
CA ARG A 464 -16.56 0.86 -4.42
C ARG A 464 -15.82 -0.45 -4.69
N LEU A 465 -15.05 -0.95 -3.73
CA LEU A 465 -14.38 -2.24 -3.85
C LEU A 465 -15.38 -3.38 -4.08
N ARG A 466 -16.57 -3.30 -3.49
CA ARG A 466 -17.68 -4.22 -3.80
C ARG A 466 -18.10 -4.17 -5.26
N HIS A 467 -18.25 -2.97 -5.83
CA HIS A 467 -18.75 -2.79 -7.20
C HIS A 467 -17.77 -3.29 -8.27
N ILE A 468 -16.49 -3.49 -7.93
CA ILE A 468 -15.50 -4.11 -8.82
C ILE A 468 -15.34 -5.62 -8.61
N GLY A 469 -16.15 -6.22 -7.73
CA GLY A 469 -16.22 -7.67 -7.52
C GLY A 469 -15.52 -8.21 -6.27
N LEU A 470 -15.09 -7.35 -5.32
CA LEU A 470 -14.55 -7.80 -4.03
C LEU A 470 -15.68 -7.86 -2.99
N GLU A 471 -16.17 -9.05 -2.68
CA GLU A 471 -17.35 -9.26 -1.81
C GLU A 471 -17.03 -9.23 -0.31
N LYS A 472 -15.78 -9.51 0.07
CA LYS A 472 -15.30 -9.43 1.45
C LYS A 472 -14.05 -8.57 1.47
N VAL A 473 -14.13 -7.44 2.15
CA VAL A 473 -13.05 -6.47 2.27
C VAL A 473 -12.95 -5.99 3.71
N HIS A 474 -11.72 -5.90 4.20
CA HIS A 474 -11.35 -5.27 5.47
C HIS A 474 -10.17 -4.33 5.22
N ILE A 475 -10.38 -3.05 5.51
CA ILE A 475 -9.35 -2.01 5.43
C ILE A 475 -8.81 -1.80 6.84
N LEU A 476 -7.58 -2.24 7.07
CA LEU A 476 -6.87 -2.11 8.35
C LEU A 476 -5.79 -1.05 8.22
N LEU A 477 -5.73 -0.11 9.16
CA LEU A 477 -4.71 0.94 9.21
C LEU A 477 -3.70 0.67 10.32
N LEU A 478 -2.48 1.15 10.13
CA LEU A 478 -1.51 1.24 11.21
C LEU A 478 -1.91 2.40 12.16
N PRO A 479 -1.71 2.26 13.48
CA PRO A 479 -1.94 3.36 14.43
C PRO A 479 -1.20 4.64 14.02
N GLU A 480 0.06 4.47 13.61
CA GLU A 480 0.89 5.51 13.01
C GLU A 480 1.46 5.01 11.67
N PRO A 481 1.42 5.82 10.61
CA PRO A 481 2.04 5.45 9.34
C PRO A 481 3.53 5.17 9.52
N GLN A 482 4.00 4.04 9.00
CA GLN A 482 5.37 3.60 9.17
C GLN A 482 6.16 3.80 7.89
N ARG A 483 7.28 4.51 7.99
CA ARG A 483 8.22 4.63 6.89
C ARG A 483 8.99 3.33 6.77
N ALA A 484 9.06 2.78 5.57
CA ALA A 484 9.80 1.55 5.34
C ALA A 484 11.29 1.80 5.61
N SER A 485 11.87 1.10 6.59
CA SER A 485 13.26 1.30 7.01
C SER A 485 14.23 0.56 6.09
N ARG A 486 15.40 1.16 5.83
CA ARG A 486 16.50 0.54 5.07
C ARG A 486 17.24 -0.57 5.84
N GLN A 487 17.14 -0.54 7.17
CA GLN A 487 17.68 -1.54 8.09
C GLN A 487 16.50 -2.12 8.84
N GLY A 488 16.36 -3.45 8.89
CA GLY A 488 15.20 -4.20 9.38
C GLY A 488 14.82 -4.05 10.86
N ASP A 489 15.07 -2.89 11.46
CA ASP A 489 14.54 -2.41 12.73
C ASP A 489 13.26 -1.58 12.50
N SER A 490 12.29 -2.08 11.73
CA SER A 490 10.96 -1.48 11.83
C SER A 490 10.35 -1.94 13.14
N ASP A 491 10.06 -0.96 14.01
CA ASP A 491 9.21 -1.12 15.19
C ASP A 491 7.79 -1.40 14.69
N ASN A 492 7.59 -2.57 14.08
CA ASN A 492 6.35 -2.94 13.42
C ASN A 492 5.24 -2.86 14.45
N SER A 493 4.15 -2.18 14.10
CA SER A 493 3.05 -2.07 15.03
C SER A 493 2.47 -3.46 15.28
N ASP A 494 2.55 -3.94 16.53
CA ASP A 494 1.88 -5.16 17.00
C ASP A 494 0.34 -5.07 16.92
N ARG A 495 -0.19 -4.00 16.33
CA ARG A 495 -1.60 -3.67 16.28
C ARG A 495 -2.02 -3.05 14.95
N LEU A 496 -3.21 -3.42 14.52
CA LEU A 496 -3.90 -2.87 13.35
C LEU A 496 -5.28 -2.32 13.77
N LEU A 497 -5.71 -1.24 13.13
CA LEU A 497 -6.96 -0.55 13.39
C LEU A 497 -7.96 -0.81 12.25
N LEU A 498 -9.14 -1.33 12.55
CA LEU A 498 -10.16 -1.55 11.53
C LEU A 498 -10.87 -0.26 11.16
N ALA A 499 -10.54 0.28 9.98
CA ALA A 499 -11.14 1.49 9.46
C ALA A 499 -12.49 1.23 8.79
N ALA A 500 -12.57 0.18 7.97
CA ALA A 500 -13.83 -0.24 7.35
C ALA A 500 -13.83 -1.72 6.98
N TYR A 501 -15.02 -2.31 6.89
CA TYR A 501 -15.22 -3.65 6.36
C TYR A 501 -16.58 -3.80 5.67
N GLN A 502 -16.75 -4.89 4.93
CA GLN A 502 -18.01 -5.28 4.31
C GLN A 502 -18.65 -6.46 5.04
N ASP A 503 -19.96 -6.39 5.24
CA ASP A 503 -20.80 -7.52 5.69
C ASP A 503 -21.99 -7.67 4.74
N GLY A 504 -21.86 -8.58 3.77
CA GLY A 504 -22.82 -8.73 2.68
C GLY A 504 -22.92 -7.45 1.84
N GLU A 505 -24.14 -6.90 1.72
CA GLU A 505 -24.38 -5.69 0.91
C GLU A 505 -24.16 -4.38 1.68
N ILE A 506 -23.62 -4.42 2.90
CA ILE A 506 -23.43 -3.23 3.73
C ILE A 506 -21.94 -3.04 3.99
N SER A 507 -21.44 -1.83 3.73
CA SER A 507 -20.12 -1.40 4.17
C SER A 507 -20.22 -0.61 5.48
N ILE A 508 -19.42 -1.00 6.46
CA ILE A 508 -19.36 -0.39 7.79
C ILE A 508 -17.98 0.24 7.96
N ALA A 509 -17.92 1.46 8.49
CA ALA A 509 -16.68 2.15 8.78
C ALA A 509 -16.72 2.78 10.17
N PHE A 510 -15.54 3.06 10.71
CA PHE A 510 -15.36 3.57 12.06
C PHE A 510 -14.56 4.88 12.05
N PRO A 511 -14.98 5.90 12.83
CA PRO A 511 -14.15 7.06 13.05
C PRO A 511 -12.89 6.64 13.80
N ARG A 512 -11.77 7.32 13.55
CA ARG A 512 -10.44 6.92 14.06
C ARG A 512 -10.38 6.71 15.58
N SER A 513 -11.15 7.49 16.35
CA SER A 513 -11.26 7.36 17.81
C SER A 513 -11.98 6.08 18.29
N ARG A 514 -12.66 5.37 17.40
CA ARG A 514 -13.45 4.16 17.69
C ARG A 514 -13.09 2.97 16.80
N MET A 515 -12.01 3.04 16.02
CA MET A 515 -11.56 1.91 15.22
C MET A 515 -11.23 0.72 16.13
N PRO A 516 -11.84 -0.46 15.90
CA PRO A 516 -11.48 -1.67 16.64
C PRO A 516 -10.00 -2.02 16.45
N VAL A 517 -9.34 -2.42 17.54
CA VAL A 517 -7.91 -2.75 17.55
C VAL A 517 -7.74 -4.27 17.47
N PHE A 518 -6.92 -4.71 16.52
CA PHE A 518 -6.51 -6.09 16.36
C PHE A 518 -5.02 -6.23 16.65
N GLY A 519 -4.61 -7.30 17.33
CA GLY A 519 -3.24 -7.54 17.76
C GLY A 519 -3.11 -8.92 18.41
N SER A 520 -2.04 -9.17 19.16
CA SER A 520 -1.80 -10.47 19.82
C SER A 520 -2.93 -10.92 20.76
N GLU A 521 -3.62 -9.99 21.43
CA GLU A 521 -4.76 -10.29 22.30
C GLU A 521 -6.10 -10.45 21.54
N SER A 522 -6.22 -9.86 20.35
CA SER A 522 -7.41 -9.88 19.51
C SER A 522 -6.98 -10.10 18.05
N PRO A 523 -6.73 -11.36 17.65
CA PRO A 523 -6.14 -11.67 16.36
C PRO A 523 -7.10 -11.43 15.18
N LEU A 524 -6.56 -11.36 13.97
CA LEU A 524 -7.31 -11.06 12.74
C LEU A 524 -8.37 -12.11 12.38
N ILE A 525 -8.23 -13.35 12.85
CA ILE A 525 -9.32 -14.36 12.75
C ILE A 525 -10.62 -13.93 13.45
N GLY A 526 -10.56 -12.91 14.33
CA GLY A 526 -11.73 -12.32 15.00
C GLY A 526 -12.36 -11.16 14.25
N LEU A 527 -11.93 -10.86 13.01
CA LEU A 527 -12.50 -9.76 12.23
C LEU A 527 -14.01 -9.97 11.99
N PRO A 528 -14.80 -8.88 12.02
CA PRO A 528 -16.24 -8.98 11.81
C PRO A 528 -16.55 -9.43 10.38
N GLY A 529 -17.62 -10.22 10.22
CA GLY A 529 -18.05 -10.75 8.90
C GLY A 529 -17.37 -12.06 8.48
N LEU A 530 -16.33 -12.52 9.18
CA LEU A 530 -15.69 -13.81 8.91
C LEU A 530 -16.50 -14.99 9.48
N ARG A 531 -16.61 -16.08 8.71
CA ARG A 531 -17.37 -17.30 9.05
C ARG A 531 -16.47 -18.54 9.24
N GLY A 532 -15.16 -18.38 9.08
CA GLY A 532 -14.11 -19.39 9.24
C GLY A 532 -14.04 -20.42 8.11
N GLU A 533 -14.47 -20.06 6.90
CA GLU A 533 -14.29 -20.85 5.66
C GLU A 533 -13.70 -19.98 4.52
N GLU A 534 -13.20 -18.80 4.89
CA GLU A 534 -12.72 -17.79 3.98
C GLU A 534 -11.31 -18.08 3.44
N LEU A 535 -11.07 -17.53 2.25
CA LEU A 535 -9.77 -17.45 1.62
C LEU A 535 -9.40 -15.96 1.52
N LEU A 536 -8.71 -15.46 2.53
CA LEU A 536 -8.37 -14.04 2.64
C LEU A 536 -6.96 -13.79 2.12
N ILE A 537 -6.81 -12.75 1.33
CA ILE A 537 -5.53 -12.34 0.77
C ILE A 537 -5.20 -10.94 1.28
N THR A 538 -3.95 -10.76 1.69
CA THR A 538 -3.45 -9.57 2.35
C THR A 538 -2.57 -8.78 1.41
N PHE A 539 -2.81 -7.47 1.28
CA PHE A 539 -2.01 -6.52 0.51
C PHE A 539 -1.64 -5.31 1.35
N GLY A 540 -0.45 -4.74 1.14
CA GLY A 540 -0.07 -3.52 1.83
C GLY A 540 -0.74 -2.27 1.24
N ILE A 541 -1.09 -1.32 2.12
CA ILE A 541 -1.60 0.00 1.77
C ILE A 541 -0.44 0.99 1.87
N PHE A 542 0.06 1.48 0.73
CA PHE A 542 1.29 2.27 0.62
C PHE A 542 1.12 3.57 -0.15
N SER A 543 1.80 4.63 0.28
CA SER A 543 2.00 5.86 -0.49
C SER A 543 3.46 6.27 -0.43
N GLY A 544 4.17 6.16 -1.56
CA GLY A 544 5.62 6.34 -1.60
C GLY A 544 6.32 5.23 -0.81
N ASP A 545 7.22 5.63 0.10
CA ASP A 545 7.96 4.75 1.01
C ASP A 545 7.29 4.59 2.39
N VAL A 546 6.02 5.01 2.52
CA VAL A 546 5.26 4.95 3.77
C VAL A 546 4.12 3.94 3.67
N GLN A 547 4.08 3.00 4.61
CA GLN A 547 2.97 2.10 4.82
C GLN A 547 1.92 2.74 5.75
N TYR A 548 0.66 2.71 5.33
CA TYR A 548 -0.47 3.21 6.10
C TYR A 548 -1.33 2.10 6.70
N GLY A 549 -1.20 0.87 6.19
CA GLY A 549 -2.07 -0.22 6.61
C GLY A 549 -1.93 -1.48 5.75
N VAL A 550 -2.93 -2.34 5.86
CA VAL A 550 -3.11 -3.56 5.07
C VAL A 550 -4.58 -3.70 4.64
N LEU A 551 -4.79 -4.20 3.43
CA LEU A 551 -6.07 -4.58 2.87
C LEU A 551 -6.19 -6.09 2.96
N LEU A 552 -7.26 -6.60 3.57
CA LEU A 552 -7.62 -8.02 3.50
C LEU A 552 -8.86 -8.16 2.65
N CYS A 553 -8.84 -9.08 1.70
CA CYS A 553 -10.02 -9.36 0.90
C CYS A 553 -10.05 -10.78 0.35
N GLU A 554 -11.26 -11.25 0.03
CA GLU A 554 -11.43 -12.41 -0.85
C GLU A 554 -11.35 -11.94 -2.30
N ALA A 555 -10.48 -12.57 -3.09
CA ALA A 555 -10.26 -12.22 -4.48
C ALA A 555 -10.17 -13.45 -5.38
N ASP A 556 -10.68 -13.30 -6.59
CA ASP A 556 -10.60 -14.29 -7.66
C ASP A 556 -9.43 -14.00 -8.61
N ARG A 557 -9.16 -14.91 -9.55
CA ARG A 557 -8.08 -14.80 -10.53
C ARG A 557 -8.14 -13.52 -11.38
N GLU A 558 -9.33 -12.95 -11.58
CA GLU A 558 -9.52 -11.75 -12.39
C GLU A 558 -9.31 -10.45 -11.62
N THR A 559 -9.53 -10.47 -10.31
CA THR A 559 -9.35 -9.32 -9.41
C THR A 559 -7.94 -9.28 -8.81
N LEU A 560 -7.25 -10.42 -8.69
CA LEU A 560 -5.87 -10.50 -8.20
C LEU A 560 -4.90 -9.45 -8.81
N PRO A 561 -4.82 -9.27 -10.15
CA PRO A 561 -3.83 -8.38 -10.75
C PRO A 561 -4.01 -6.90 -10.37
N ILE A 562 -5.20 -6.48 -9.96
CA ILE A 562 -5.50 -5.07 -9.66
C ILE A 562 -5.35 -4.75 -8.16
N LEU A 563 -5.19 -5.74 -7.28
CA LEU A 563 -5.15 -5.51 -5.83
C LEU A 563 -3.95 -4.68 -5.38
N HIS A 564 -2.79 -4.86 -6.02
CA HIS A 564 -1.63 -3.99 -5.79
C HIS A 564 -1.92 -2.52 -6.15
N ILE A 565 -2.67 -2.29 -7.24
CA ILE A 565 -3.09 -0.93 -7.64
C ILE A 565 -4.07 -0.37 -6.61
N ILE A 566 -5.01 -1.18 -6.14
CA ILE A 566 -5.97 -0.79 -5.10
C ILE A 566 -5.23 -0.41 -3.80
N GLY A 567 -4.27 -1.22 -3.36
CA GLY A 567 -3.45 -0.93 -2.18
C GLY A 567 -2.70 0.41 -2.28
N LEU A 568 -2.17 0.73 -3.46
CA LEU A 568 -1.57 2.03 -3.76
C LEU A 568 -2.58 3.19 -3.71
N GLN A 569 -3.76 3.02 -4.32
CA GLN A 569 -4.80 4.06 -4.30
C GLN A 569 -5.33 4.32 -2.87
N LEU A 570 -5.53 3.25 -2.09
CA LEU A 570 -5.86 3.34 -0.67
C LEU A 570 -4.75 4.03 0.13
N GLY A 571 -3.49 3.83 -0.24
CA GLY A 571 -2.38 4.49 0.43
C GLY A 571 -2.31 5.98 0.13
N ILE A 572 -2.56 6.40 -1.11
CA ILE A 572 -2.68 7.82 -1.47
C ILE A 572 -3.85 8.46 -0.70
N LEU A 573 -4.98 7.74 -0.59
CA LEU A 573 -6.12 8.14 0.22
C LEU A 573 -5.74 8.35 1.68
N ALA A 574 -5.12 7.35 2.30
CA ALA A 574 -4.72 7.40 3.71
C ALA A 574 -3.70 8.52 3.96
N ASN A 575 -2.77 8.75 3.02
CA ASN A 575 -1.82 9.87 3.07
C ASN A 575 -2.55 11.23 3.04
N PHE A 576 -3.50 11.41 2.12
CA PHE A 576 -4.27 12.65 2.04
C PHE A 576 -5.03 12.93 3.34
N LEU A 577 -5.68 11.91 3.92
CA LEU A 577 -6.39 12.03 5.20
C LEU A 577 -5.44 12.35 6.36
N ASP A 578 -4.27 11.71 6.39
CA ASP A 578 -3.22 11.98 7.38
C ASP A 578 -2.70 13.43 7.27
N LEU A 579 -2.42 13.91 6.05
CA LEU A 579 -2.03 15.30 5.79
C LEU A 579 -3.12 16.30 6.22
N LYS A 580 -4.38 16.03 5.90
CA LYS A 580 -5.52 16.87 6.30
C LYS A 580 -5.67 16.92 7.82
N SER A 581 -5.42 15.80 8.50
CA SER A 581 -5.46 15.73 9.97
C SER A 581 -4.34 16.57 10.59
N LYS A 582 -3.12 16.47 10.06
CA LYS A 582 -1.95 17.24 10.49
C LYS A 582 -2.13 18.74 10.23
N GLU A 583 -2.68 19.11 9.08
CA GLU A 583 -3.00 20.50 8.76
C GLU A 583 -3.97 21.10 9.79
N ARG A 584 -5.03 20.37 10.16
CA ARG A 584 -6.01 20.82 11.16
C ARG A 584 -5.37 21.04 12.53
N ILE A 585 -4.47 20.14 12.95
CA ILE A 585 -3.72 20.28 14.20
C ILE A 585 -2.83 21.53 14.16
N VAL A 586 -2.06 21.71 13.08
CA VAL A 586 -1.18 22.86 12.90
C VAL A 586 -1.95 24.18 12.88
N LEU A 587 -3.09 24.24 12.21
CA LEU A 587 -3.96 25.42 12.21
C LEU A 587 -4.48 25.75 13.62
N SER A 588 -4.91 24.74 14.37
CA SER A 588 -5.35 24.93 15.76
C SER A 588 -4.22 25.39 16.68
N GLU A 589 -3.01 24.84 16.53
CA GLU A 589 -1.82 25.29 17.26
C GLU A 589 -1.43 26.73 16.90
N LEU A 590 -1.57 27.11 15.64
CA LEU A 590 -1.30 28.47 15.16
C LEU A 590 -2.27 29.47 15.78
N ASP A 591 -3.56 29.16 15.82
CA ASP A 591 -4.57 30.03 16.45
C ASP A 591 -4.33 30.16 17.96
N ASN A 592 -4.06 29.05 18.66
CA ASN A 592 -3.66 29.08 20.07
C ASN A 592 -2.41 29.93 20.32
N THR A 593 -1.43 29.86 19.42
CA THR A 593 -0.20 30.65 19.51
C THR A 593 -0.46 32.13 19.29
N ARG A 594 -1.34 32.49 18.34
CA ARG A 594 -1.77 33.87 18.09
C ARG A 594 -2.47 34.47 19.31
N GLU A 595 -3.41 33.75 19.91
CA GLU A 595 -4.10 34.19 21.13
C GLU A 595 -3.10 34.43 22.28
N ARG A 596 -2.12 33.52 22.47
CA ARG A 596 -1.07 33.69 23.47
C ARG A 596 -0.20 34.93 23.21
N ILE A 597 0.15 35.20 21.95
CA ILE A 597 0.91 36.39 21.56
C ILE A 597 0.10 37.66 21.88
N GLU A 598 -1.19 37.69 21.57
CA GLU A 598 -2.05 38.84 21.87
C GLU A 598 -2.14 39.11 23.38
N VAL A 599 -2.35 38.08 24.19
CA VAL A 599 -2.38 38.19 25.66
C VAL A 599 -1.03 38.67 26.21
N LEU A 600 0.08 38.11 25.74
CA LEU A 600 1.42 38.52 26.15
C LEU A 600 1.74 39.96 25.74
N SER A 601 1.34 40.36 24.54
CA SER A 601 1.47 41.74 24.07
C SER A 601 0.70 42.70 24.97
N PHE A 602 -0.55 42.34 25.32
CA PHE A 602 -1.37 43.14 26.23
C PHE A 602 -0.72 43.26 27.62
N LEU A 603 -0.27 42.15 28.22
CA LEU A 603 0.40 42.17 29.54
C LEU A 603 1.76 42.88 29.51
N SER A 604 2.47 42.84 28.40
CA SER A 604 3.75 43.53 28.22
C SER A 604 3.59 45.04 28.07
N GLU A 605 2.47 45.51 27.49
CA GLU A 605 2.26 46.94 27.18
C GLU A 605 1.33 47.66 28.16
N TYR A 606 0.38 46.98 28.81
CA TYR A 606 -0.65 47.60 29.64
C TYR A 606 -0.52 47.23 31.13
N ASP A 607 -0.97 48.13 31.99
CA ASP A 607 -1.22 47.89 33.41
C ASP A 607 -2.59 47.21 33.56
N PRO A 608 -2.66 45.97 34.08
CA PRO A 608 -3.89 45.18 34.09
C PRO A 608 -4.97 45.75 35.02
N MET A 609 -4.58 46.55 36.01
CA MET A 609 -5.49 47.11 37.00
C MET A 609 -6.21 48.37 36.49
N CYS A 610 -5.48 49.24 35.79
CA CYS A 610 -5.99 50.52 35.30
C CYS A 610 -6.40 50.49 33.81
N ASN A 611 -6.05 49.42 33.09
CA ASN A 611 -6.21 49.27 31.64
C ASN A 611 -5.62 50.47 30.85
N VAL A 612 -4.46 50.94 31.28
CA VAL A 612 -3.63 52.01 30.67
C VAL A 612 -2.29 51.41 30.28
N TYR A 613 -1.41 52.13 29.57
CA TYR A 613 -0.06 51.61 29.34
C TYR A 613 0.66 51.37 30.68
N ASN A 614 1.49 50.33 30.76
CA ASN A 614 2.48 50.23 31.82
C ASN A 614 3.72 51.08 31.44
N ARG A 615 4.72 51.15 32.31
CA ARG A 615 5.94 51.93 32.06
C ARG A 615 6.62 51.59 30.73
N ARG A 616 6.68 50.31 30.36
CA ARG A 616 7.33 49.87 29.12
C ARG A 616 6.52 50.28 27.90
N GLY A 617 5.23 49.93 27.86
CA GLY A 617 4.34 50.28 26.76
C GLY A 617 4.28 51.79 26.53
N PHE A 618 4.28 52.58 27.61
CA PHE A 618 4.32 54.03 27.52
C PHE A 618 5.56 54.56 26.81
N ILE A 619 6.76 54.08 27.17
CA ILE A 619 8.02 54.54 26.58
C ILE A 619 8.06 54.22 25.09
N GLU A 620 7.68 53.00 24.72
CA GLU A 620 7.64 52.56 23.32
C GLU A 620 6.67 53.44 22.52
N GLN A 621 5.44 53.67 23.01
CA GLN A 621 4.47 54.52 22.32
C GLN A 621 4.84 56.00 22.33
N ALA A 622 5.49 56.51 23.37
CA ALA A 622 6.00 57.88 23.45
C ALA A 622 7.10 58.14 22.40
N ILE A 623 7.98 57.16 22.16
CA ILE A 623 8.99 57.24 21.09
C ILE A 623 8.32 57.31 19.72
N HIS A 624 7.29 56.49 19.48
CA HIS A 624 6.52 56.50 18.24
C HIS A 624 5.79 57.84 18.04
N LEU A 625 5.15 58.36 19.10
CA LEU A 625 4.46 59.65 19.08
C LEU A 625 5.43 60.79 18.76
N ASN A 626 6.62 60.80 19.38
CA ASN A 626 7.67 61.78 19.11
C ASN A 626 8.13 61.74 17.64
N ARG A 627 8.43 60.55 17.11
CA ARG A 627 8.88 60.39 15.71
C ARG A 627 7.81 60.83 14.70
N LYS A 628 6.55 60.48 14.93
CA LYS A 628 5.43 60.79 14.01
C LYS A 628 5.04 62.27 14.00
N ASN A 629 5.42 63.04 15.02
CA ASN A 629 4.96 64.42 15.21
C ASN A 629 6.13 65.42 15.28
N GLU A 630 7.23 65.15 14.58
CA GLU A 630 8.39 66.04 14.52
C GLU A 630 7.99 67.51 14.26
N GLY A 631 8.57 68.42 15.05
CA GLY A 631 8.28 69.86 15.02
C GLY A 631 7.04 70.30 15.82
N LYS A 632 6.18 69.37 16.27
CA LYS A 632 5.01 69.71 17.08
C LYS A 632 5.35 69.82 18.56
N ARG A 633 4.54 70.62 19.27
CA ARG A 633 4.62 70.77 20.72
C ARG A 633 3.82 69.69 21.43
N ALA A 634 4.43 69.13 22.48
CA ALA A 634 3.87 68.09 23.30
C ALA A 634 4.06 68.41 24.78
N PHE A 635 3.26 67.81 25.64
CA PHE A 635 3.33 67.95 27.08
C PHE A 635 3.42 66.59 27.74
N CYS A 636 4.27 66.50 28.76
CA CYS A 636 4.38 65.35 29.64
C CYS A 636 3.90 65.77 31.04
N ALA A 637 2.88 65.11 31.56
CA ALA A 637 2.40 65.28 32.92
C ALA A 637 2.73 64.04 33.75
N PHE A 638 3.37 64.23 34.89
CA PHE A 638 3.61 63.20 35.89
C PHE A 638 2.68 63.46 37.07
N LEU A 639 1.90 62.45 37.43
CA LEU A 639 0.89 62.51 38.48
C LEU A 639 1.22 61.49 39.55
N ASP A 640 0.96 61.86 40.79
CA ASP A 640 1.09 60.96 41.94
C ASP A 640 -0.13 61.16 42.86
N LEU A 641 -0.79 60.06 43.20
CA LEU A 641 -1.99 60.10 44.04
C LEU A 641 -1.66 60.45 45.48
N ASP A 642 -2.24 61.55 45.96
CA ASP A 642 -2.05 62.01 47.31
C ASP A 642 -2.77 61.06 48.30
N ASN A 643 -2.12 60.75 49.43
CA ASN A 643 -2.68 59.98 50.56
C ASN A 643 -3.07 58.52 50.29
N LEU A 644 -2.59 57.88 49.20
CA LEU A 644 -2.90 56.47 48.94
C LEU A 644 -2.51 55.55 50.12
N LYS A 645 -1.37 55.80 50.76
CA LYS A 645 -0.94 55.05 51.95
C LYS A 645 -1.94 55.16 53.10
N SER A 646 -2.45 56.37 53.37
CA SER A 646 -3.47 56.59 54.41
C SER A 646 -4.78 55.88 54.10
N ILE A 647 -5.16 55.80 52.82
CA ILE A 647 -6.34 55.03 52.36
C ILE A 647 -6.12 53.54 52.62
N ASN A 648 -4.97 53.00 52.24
CA ASN A 648 -4.60 51.59 52.49
C ASN A 648 -4.60 51.27 53.99
N ASP A 649 -3.99 52.13 54.80
CA ASP A 649 -3.84 51.91 56.25
C ASP A 649 -5.19 52.00 56.99
N SER A 650 -6.13 52.81 56.50
CA SER A 650 -7.43 53.04 57.15
C SER A 650 -8.56 52.15 56.64
N PHE A 651 -8.55 51.80 55.36
CA PHE A 651 -9.67 51.12 54.68
C PHE A 651 -9.26 49.81 53.97
N GLY A 652 -7.99 49.42 54.08
CA GLY A 652 -7.44 48.21 53.49
C GLY A 652 -7.02 48.35 52.02
N HIS A 653 -6.21 47.40 51.56
CA HIS A 653 -5.62 47.41 50.22
C HIS A 653 -6.67 47.38 49.09
N THR A 654 -7.79 46.70 49.28
CA THR A 654 -8.89 46.68 48.30
C THR A 654 -9.46 48.09 48.07
N ALA A 655 -9.57 48.91 49.11
CA ALA A 655 -10.02 50.30 48.98
C ALA A 655 -8.99 51.18 48.29
N GLY A 656 -7.69 50.93 48.51
CA GLY A 656 -6.62 51.59 47.74
C GLY A 656 -6.61 51.17 46.27
N ASP A 657 -6.91 49.91 45.98
CA ASP A 657 -7.02 49.43 44.61
C ASP A 657 -8.15 50.14 43.84
N GLU A 658 -9.32 50.29 44.48
CA GLU A 658 -10.44 51.06 43.94
C GLU A 658 -10.09 52.55 43.75
N ALA A 659 -9.32 53.13 44.66
CA ALA A 659 -8.85 54.52 44.56
C ALA A 659 -7.97 54.72 43.31
N ILE A 660 -7.04 53.79 43.06
CA ILE A 660 -6.17 53.80 41.88
C ILE A 660 -6.97 53.62 40.58
N VAL A 661 -7.92 52.68 40.53
CA VAL A 661 -8.79 52.47 39.36
C VAL A 661 -9.63 53.71 39.07
N SER A 662 -10.19 54.33 40.11
CA SER A 662 -11.00 55.55 39.99
C SER A 662 -10.17 56.73 39.50
N ALA A 663 -8.94 56.88 40.02
CA ALA A 663 -8.00 57.89 39.54
C ALA A 663 -7.63 57.69 38.06
N SER A 664 -7.33 56.47 37.63
CA SER A 664 -7.09 56.16 36.21
C SER A 664 -8.28 56.57 35.33
N ALA A 665 -9.51 56.27 35.77
CA ALA A 665 -10.72 56.68 35.04
C ALA A 665 -10.88 58.21 34.95
N ILE A 666 -10.55 58.94 36.03
CA ILE A 666 -10.55 60.40 36.06
C ILE A 666 -9.51 60.95 35.06
N ILE A 667 -8.29 60.40 35.07
CA ILE A 667 -7.20 60.82 34.17
C ILE A 667 -7.59 60.55 32.71
N LYS A 668 -8.16 59.37 32.39
CA LYS A 668 -8.67 59.04 31.05
C LYS A 668 -9.73 60.02 30.57
N ARG A 669 -10.65 60.46 31.45
CA ARG A 669 -11.67 61.47 31.12
C ARG A 669 -11.08 62.86 30.90
N ALA A 670 -9.92 63.14 31.48
CA ALA A 670 -9.22 64.41 31.29
C ALA A 670 -8.47 64.49 29.97
N VAL A 671 -8.32 63.40 29.22
CA VAL A 671 -7.53 63.35 27.98
C VAL A 671 -8.36 62.87 26.80
N ARG A 672 -7.82 62.97 25.58
CA ARG A 672 -8.43 62.43 24.36
C ARG A 672 -8.01 60.97 24.17
N ASN A 673 -8.78 60.20 23.41
CA ASN A 673 -8.44 58.79 23.08
C ASN A 673 -7.08 58.59 22.38
N LYS A 674 -6.48 59.65 21.82
CA LYS A 674 -5.16 59.61 21.15
C LYS A 674 -4.00 59.99 22.06
N ASP A 675 -4.29 60.47 23.27
CA ASP A 675 -3.28 60.85 24.25
C ASP A 675 -2.83 59.59 25.01
N LEU A 676 -1.54 59.50 25.33
CA LEU A 676 -0.99 58.34 26.02
C LEU A 676 -1.19 58.52 27.53
N VAL A 677 -1.79 57.53 28.18
CA VAL A 677 -1.90 57.47 29.64
C VAL A 677 -1.23 56.18 30.09
N ALA A 678 -0.43 56.27 31.15
CA ALA A 678 0.26 55.14 31.72
C ALA A 678 0.28 55.16 33.23
N ARG A 679 0.32 53.98 33.84
CA ARG A 679 0.68 53.79 35.24
C ARG A 679 2.11 53.24 35.30
N VAL A 680 2.99 53.93 36.00
CA VAL A 680 4.43 53.62 36.03
C VAL A 680 4.93 53.13 37.38
N GLY A 681 4.14 53.36 38.44
CA GLY A 681 4.39 52.96 39.82
C GLY A 681 3.09 52.64 40.57
N GLY A 682 3.15 52.56 41.89
CA GLY A 682 1.98 52.20 42.72
C GLY A 682 0.83 53.22 42.58
N ASP A 683 1.13 54.48 42.83
CA ASP A 683 0.27 55.67 42.77
C ASP A 683 0.63 56.63 41.63
N GLU A 684 1.63 56.29 40.82
CA GLU A 684 2.22 57.17 39.82
C GLU A 684 1.67 56.93 38.42
N PHE A 685 1.22 58.01 37.77
CA PHE A 685 0.72 58.02 36.41
C PHE A 685 1.51 59.01 35.54
N ILE A 686 1.65 58.70 34.25
CA ILE A 686 2.22 59.61 33.26
C ILE A 686 1.21 59.80 32.12
N VAL A 687 1.09 61.04 31.66
CA VAL A 687 0.30 61.40 30.49
C VAL A 687 1.20 62.10 29.47
N LEU A 688 1.11 61.68 28.21
CA LEU A 688 1.75 62.35 27.07
C LEU A 688 0.69 62.79 26.05
N LEU A 689 0.70 64.06 25.69
CA LEU A 689 -0.30 64.64 24.80
C LEU A 689 0.28 65.71 23.88
N LEU A 690 -0.40 65.98 22.77
CA LEU A 690 -0.04 67.03 21.81
C LEU A 690 -0.95 68.26 22.00
N ALA A 691 -0.34 69.44 22.13
CA ALA A 691 -1.06 70.70 22.21
C ALA A 691 -0.19 71.88 21.76
N ASP A 692 -0.81 72.86 21.09
CA ASP A 692 -0.11 74.02 20.54
C ASP A 692 -0.09 75.23 21.50
N ASP A 693 -1.00 75.26 22.48
CA ASP A 693 -1.18 76.36 23.42
C ASP A 693 -0.13 76.37 24.55
N PRO A 694 0.67 77.44 24.71
CA PRO A 694 1.60 77.59 25.84
C PRO A 694 0.91 77.60 27.21
N GLY A 695 -0.36 78.02 27.29
CA GLY A 695 -1.18 78.01 28.51
C GLY A 695 -1.74 76.62 28.88
N PHE A 696 -1.51 75.61 28.04
CA PHE A 696 -2.12 74.29 28.19
C PHE A 696 -1.79 73.61 29.51
N ALA A 697 -0.56 73.75 30.02
CA ALA A 697 -0.15 73.12 31.27
C ALA A 697 -1.05 73.53 32.46
N ALA A 698 -1.34 74.84 32.60
CA ALA A 698 -2.20 75.35 33.65
C ALA A 698 -3.67 74.93 33.46
N SER A 699 -4.15 74.98 32.21
CA SER A 699 -5.49 74.52 31.85
C SER A 699 -5.69 73.03 32.15
N PHE A 700 -4.68 72.21 31.83
CA PHE A 700 -4.72 70.76 32.05
C PHE A 700 -4.76 70.39 33.53
N THR A 701 -3.90 71.01 34.34
CA THR A 701 -3.90 70.82 35.79
C THR A 701 -5.22 71.26 36.41
N ALA A 702 -5.77 72.42 36.02
CA ALA A 702 -7.07 72.89 36.50
C ALA A 702 -8.21 71.94 36.11
N ARG A 703 -8.18 71.39 34.90
CA ARG A 703 -9.15 70.40 34.41
C ARG A 703 -9.09 69.12 35.23
N LEU A 704 -7.90 68.59 35.50
CA LEU A 704 -7.73 67.39 36.32
C LEU A 704 -8.24 67.62 37.75
N ASN A 705 -7.85 68.72 38.39
CA ASN A 705 -8.32 69.06 39.73
C ASN A 705 -9.85 69.18 39.79
N THR A 706 -10.47 69.81 38.79
CA THR A 706 -11.93 69.92 38.69
C THR A 706 -12.59 68.55 38.59
N LEU A 707 -12.01 67.60 37.85
CA LEU A 707 -12.55 66.24 37.72
C LEU A 707 -12.39 65.43 39.00
N PHE A 708 -11.28 65.58 39.72
CA PHE A 708 -11.11 65.01 41.06
C PHE A 708 -12.15 65.59 42.04
N ASP A 709 -12.35 66.90 42.06
CA ASP A 709 -13.36 67.55 42.90
C ASP A 709 -14.79 67.09 42.58
N GLN A 710 -15.11 66.95 41.29
CA GLN A 710 -16.40 66.42 40.86
C GLN A 710 -16.60 64.98 41.34
N TYR A 711 -15.59 64.12 41.15
CA TYR A 711 -15.65 62.74 41.65
C TYR A 711 -15.87 62.71 43.15
N ASN A 712 -15.10 63.48 43.93
CA ASN A 712 -15.20 63.54 45.39
C ASN A 712 -16.57 64.01 45.90
N ARG A 713 -17.26 64.88 45.16
CA ARG A 713 -18.63 65.32 45.52
C ARG A 713 -19.70 64.28 45.23
N THR A 714 -19.45 63.40 44.28
CA THR A 714 -20.41 62.38 43.81
C THR A 714 -20.11 60.97 44.31
N SER A 715 -18.94 60.77 44.91
CA SER A 715 -18.46 59.46 45.36
C SER A 715 -18.95 59.17 46.77
N ASP A 716 -19.47 57.95 46.97
CA ASP A 716 -19.87 57.45 48.30
C ASP A 716 -18.69 56.87 49.09
N LYS A 717 -17.46 57.04 48.60
CA LYS A 717 -16.25 56.52 49.26
C LYS A 717 -15.89 57.38 50.48
N PRO A 718 -15.37 56.77 51.58
CA PRO A 718 -15.07 57.47 52.83
C PRO A 718 -13.78 58.32 52.77
N TYR A 719 -13.23 58.55 51.58
CA TYR A 719 -12.00 59.29 51.34
C TYR A 719 -12.12 60.12 50.05
N ASN A 720 -11.40 61.24 50.00
CA ASN A 720 -11.28 62.07 48.80
C ASN A 720 -10.04 61.65 48.00
N LEU A 721 -10.17 61.63 46.67
CA LEU A 721 -9.07 61.45 45.74
C LEU A 721 -8.51 62.80 45.30
N SER A 722 -7.19 62.93 45.34
CA SER A 722 -6.46 64.07 44.78
C SER A 722 -5.12 63.60 44.25
N ALA A 723 -4.53 64.35 43.33
CA ALA A 723 -3.20 64.08 42.82
C ALA A 723 -2.34 65.35 42.87
N SER A 724 -1.04 65.14 43.07
CA SER A 724 -0.03 66.15 42.74
C SER A 724 0.38 65.96 41.27
N ILE A 725 0.57 67.04 40.52
CA ILE A 725 0.69 67.04 39.04
C ILE A 725 1.82 67.96 38.58
N GLY A 726 2.92 67.37 38.10
CA GLY A 726 4.00 68.09 37.43
C GLY A 726 3.85 68.04 35.91
N VAL A 727 3.79 69.19 35.23
CA VAL A 727 3.64 69.26 33.76
C VAL A 727 4.82 70.01 33.14
N THR A 728 5.45 69.42 32.12
CA THR A 728 6.50 70.07 31.30
C THR A 728 6.13 70.02 29.82
N ASP A 729 6.48 71.06 29.07
CA ASP A 729 6.36 71.10 27.62
C ASP A 729 7.68 70.66 26.95
N PHE A 730 7.58 70.16 25.73
CA PHE A 730 8.72 69.87 24.86
C PHE A 730 8.32 69.92 23.38
N ILE A 731 9.32 69.97 22.49
CA ILE A 731 9.12 69.87 21.03
C ILE A 731 9.55 68.48 20.58
N CYS A 732 8.71 67.82 19.79
CA CYS A 732 9.02 66.53 19.20
C CYS A 732 10.15 66.66 18.17
N GLN A 733 11.21 65.87 18.31
CA GLN A 733 12.39 65.92 17.43
C GLN A 733 13.17 64.61 17.43
N GLN A 734 13.96 64.38 16.38
CA GLN A 734 14.91 63.26 16.34
C GLN A 734 15.97 63.38 17.43
N GLY A 735 16.33 62.25 18.04
CA GLY A 735 17.31 62.20 19.13
C GLY A 735 16.78 62.64 20.52
N LEU A 736 15.51 63.05 20.63
CA LEU A 736 14.89 63.33 21.93
C LEU A 736 14.90 62.06 22.81
N VAL A 737 15.43 62.20 24.02
CA VAL A 737 15.44 61.13 25.03
C VAL A 737 14.22 61.30 25.94
N ILE A 738 13.18 60.49 25.73
CA ILE A 738 11.89 60.59 26.45
C ILE A 738 12.07 60.53 27.98
N SER A 739 13.00 59.74 28.49
CA SER A 739 13.25 59.67 29.95
C SER A 739 13.64 61.01 30.55
N LYS A 740 14.38 61.86 29.83
CA LYS A 740 14.73 63.21 30.32
C LYS A 740 13.51 64.12 30.46
N VAL A 741 12.50 63.94 29.60
CA VAL A 741 11.24 64.70 29.66
C VAL A 741 10.42 64.26 30.86
N ILE A 742 10.37 62.94 31.10
CA ILE A 742 9.72 62.37 32.29
C ILE A 742 10.38 62.89 33.57
N ASP A 743 11.73 62.89 33.64
CA ASP A 743 12.48 63.40 34.80
C ASP A 743 12.23 64.90 35.06
N GLN A 744 11.97 65.69 34.01
CA GLN A 744 11.60 67.10 34.16
C GLN A 744 10.20 67.25 34.76
N ALA A 745 9.23 66.48 34.29
CA ALA A 745 7.87 66.47 34.84
C ALA A 745 7.87 66.03 36.31
N ASP A 746 8.64 65.00 36.66
CA ASP A 746 8.80 64.51 38.04
C ASP A 746 9.44 65.57 38.97
N LYS A 747 10.46 66.30 38.51
CA LYS A 747 11.03 67.42 39.29
C LYS A 747 10.01 68.53 39.58
N ILE A 748 9.13 68.83 38.62
CA ILE A 748 8.06 69.82 38.81
C ILE A 748 7.03 69.31 39.82
N LEU A 749 6.65 68.03 39.72
CA LEU A 749 5.78 67.35 40.67
C LEU A 749 6.35 67.40 42.10
N TYR A 750 7.63 67.07 42.27
CA TYR A 750 8.28 67.08 43.57
C TYR A 750 8.31 68.48 44.21
N ALA A 751 8.55 69.51 43.40
CA ALA A 751 8.47 70.91 43.84
C ALA A 751 7.04 71.31 44.25
N GLU A 752 6.01 70.77 43.60
CA GLU A 752 4.62 70.99 43.97
C GLU A 752 4.27 70.30 45.29
N LYS A 753 4.65 69.02 45.47
CA LYS A 753 4.47 68.28 46.73
C LYS A 753 5.13 69.00 47.92
N ALA A 754 6.32 69.56 47.72
CA ALA A 754 7.01 70.33 48.76
C ALA A 754 6.25 71.62 49.16
N LYS A 755 5.50 72.24 48.25
CA LYS A 755 4.63 73.39 48.55
C LYS A 755 3.39 72.97 49.34
N LYS A 756 2.76 71.84 49.00
CA LYS A 756 1.62 71.29 49.76
C LYS A 756 2.02 70.92 51.20
N ASN A 757 3.18 70.29 51.40
CA ASN A 757 3.67 69.91 52.74
C ASN A 757 4.13 71.11 53.60
N ARG A 758 4.55 72.23 53.02
CA ARG A 758 4.86 73.46 53.78
C ARG A 758 3.64 74.11 54.43
N ASN A 759 2.43 73.88 53.91
CA ASN A 759 1.19 74.40 54.49
C ASN A 759 0.68 73.58 55.70
N TYR A 760 1.29 72.43 56.03
CA TYR A 760 0.90 71.57 57.16
C TYR A 760 1.67 71.83 58.47
N ARG A 761 2.53 72.85 58.56
CA ARG A 761 3.22 73.24 59.81
C ARG A 761 2.75 74.59 60.36
N LYS A 762 1.59 74.58 61.03
CA LYS A 762 1.28 75.31 62.28
C LYS A 762 -0.18 75.11 62.67
N ILE A 763 -0.46 74.06 63.44
CA ILE A 763 -1.44 74.10 64.53
C ILE A 763 -0.79 73.30 65.66
N GLU A 764 -0.29 74.02 66.68
CA GLU A 764 0.12 73.42 67.95
C GLU A 764 -1.12 73.16 68.83
N PRO A 765 -1.03 72.20 69.77
CA PRO A 765 -2.19 71.55 70.36
C PRO A 765 -2.84 72.40 71.45
N ASN A 766 -4.18 72.42 71.44
CA ASN A 766 -5.05 72.23 72.61
C ASN A 766 -6.46 71.88 72.14
#